data_AF-A0A5Q3L8Y5-F1
#
_entry.id   AF-A0A5Q3L8Y5-F1
#
_cell.length_a   1.000
_cell.length_b   1.000
_cell.length_c   1.000
_cell.angle_alpha   90.00
_cell.angle_beta   90.00
_cell.angle_gamma   90.00
#
_symmetry.space_group_name_H-M   'P 1'
#
loop_
_entity.id
_entity.type
_entity.pdbx_description
1 polymer ?
#
loop_
_entity_poly.entity_id
_entity_poly.type
_entity_poly.pdbx_seq_one_letter_code
_entity_poly.pdbx_strand_id
1 'polypeptide(L)'
;MARRKSKPQVFSRWKDVPSTLATRNSWKLRGRKVNANAEPAATIEQVEERQMTVIDHTAKIVKVIHLYHENQTTPTNVSPLERAKQSFFRAFVKPANRRRLIKRCKGAYVTDSADERFWDSSIDEEGWRTFKESMTLQRTESHLSGREEYGIFGGENSCHLMIDLDLHNVPYSLFLRRLNVLLDHFHGKYRCHVQVAERDARGVHMILFFGNKSPLKTRRKWLKEEFQKLERKHPDIYLTADRINALPREERNGIKPVEVFPARQFGQRLPLARGRIVLPDKPLHFIWRRGKLRQDVEGYMDWLIDRDRQYMDKDTVLSFVMERLDLSCAAENSGNDAASQVRVPAKQAATKKSHKKGKLRGKTRGELVKLWNDADLGLFANFNAGIYITLSVLHAQGDSEVDAVETVMRFVDELPDVSICSRLPDQREKVDTDIRRIARGVWQDEPSYTWQVVSAEWEKIGFRLSDKTTWDARRDAPPPVVPSDVEITFTDEEKQALVEKLAPIVFGEKQAKKPEKQERLFQAMALFLRYIKGCDRELPVSALPAILESFGLKVRNHDKQTAFFNCLREIEWLYVSVDYDHPRKSGGGVTHRARRYGIGKAMAYKFGEPAPSLSFLYPPQQMELYSVSRFRRADPRLDEIPSFEDQIDDIGEVQAGTSTKPDNE
;
A
#
# COMPACT_ATOMS: atom_id res chain seq x y z
N MET A 1 -5.77 -2.02 61.88
CA MET A 1 -5.64 -0.78 61.07
C MET A 1 -5.68 -1.15 59.59
N ALA A 2 -6.74 -0.79 58.86
CA ALA A 2 -6.81 -1.03 57.41
C ALA A 2 -5.83 -0.08 56.69
N ARG A 3 -4.76 -0.63 56.10
CA ARG A 3 -3.84 0.15 55.24
C ARG A 3 -4.66 0.79 54.12
N ARG A 4 -4.73 2.13 54.08
CA ARG A 4 -5.30 2.87 52.95
C ARG A 4 -4.62 2.38 51.67
N LYS A 5 -5.39 1.78 50.76
CA LYS A 5 -4.89 1.38 49.44
C LYS A 5 -4.43 2.64 48.71
N SER A 6 -3.13 2.80 48.53
CA SER A 6 -2.56 3.86 47.70
C SER A 6 -3.08 3.66 46.27
N LYS A 7 -3.53 4.74 45.62
CA LYS A 7 -3.94 4.68 44.20
C LYS A 7 -2.77 4.15 43.35
N PRO A 8 -3.01 3.27 42.37
CA PRO A 8 -1.97 2.78 41.47
C PRO A 8 -1.29 3.95 40.77
N GLN A 9 0.04 3.89 40.60
CA GLN A 9 0.78 4.88 39.84
C GLN A 9 0.34 4.83 38.36
N VAL A 10 0.07 6.00 37.75
CA VAL A 10 -0.35 6.09 36.35
C VAL A 10 0.78 6.62 35.49
N PHE A 11 1.10 5.90 34.41
CA PHE A 11 2.09 6.28 33.41
C PHE A 11 1.40 6.70 32.11
N SER A 12 1.90 7.76 31.46
CA SER A 12 1.36 8.25 30.19
C SER A 12 2.04 7.63 28.97
N ARG A 13 3.28 7.12 29.10
CA ARG A 13 4.05 6.53 27.99
C ARG A 13 4.82 5.30 28.44
N TRP A 14 4.96 4.33 27.55
CA TRP A 14 5.72 3.09 27.80
C TRP A 14 7.20 3.32 28.15
N LYS A 15 7.81 4.38 27.64
CA LYS A 15 9.22 4.71 27.91
C LYS A 15 9.48 5.15 29.36
N ASP A 16 8.43 5.60 30.05
CA ASP A 16 8.52 6.10 31.43
C ASP A 16 8.24 4.97 32.44
N VAL A 17 7.89 3.77 31.97
CA VAL A 17 7.58 2.61 32.80
C VAL A 17 8.90 1.95 33.23
N PRO A 18 9.19 1.86 34.54
CA PRO A 18 10.34 1.14 35.07
C PRO A 18 10.39 -0.32 34.58
N SER A 19 11.60 -0.86 34.36
CA SER A 19 11.79 -2.24 33.92
C SER A 19 11.21 -3.28 34.90
N THR A 20 11.13 -2.93 36.19
CA THR A 20 10.52 -3.70 37.28
C THR A 20 9.00 -3.76 37.23
N LEU A 21 8.35 -3.01 36.34
CA LEU A 21 6.91 -3.03 36.08
C LEU A 21 6.65 -3.59 34.68
N ALA A 22 5.74 -4.55 34.57
CA ALA A 22 5.38 -5.11 33.28
C ALA A 22 3.96 -5.69 33.27
N THR A 23 3.38 -5.85 32.07
CA THR A 23 2.09 -6.54 31.91
C THR A 23 2.23 -8.02 32.28
N ARG A 24 1.10 -8.69 32.56
CA ARG A 24 1.08 -10.15 32.78
C ARG A 24 1.73 -10.94 31.63
N ASN A 25 1.49 -10.52 30.39
CA ASN A 25 2.10 -11.17 29.21
C ASN A 25 3.60 -10.89 29.11
N SER A 26 4.04 -9.68 29.46
CA SER A 26 5.46 -9.33 29.51
C SER A 26 6.20 -10.14 30.58
N TRP A 27 5.59 -10.35 31.76
CA TRP A 27 6.14 -11.24 32.78
C TRP A 27 6.17 -12.69 32.35
N LYS A 28 5.11 -13.19 31.68
CA LYS A 28 5.10 -14.55 31.11
C LYS A 28 6.30 -14.76 30.18
N LEU A 29 6.59 -13.77 29.33
CA LEU A 29 7.76 -13.79 28.45
C LEU A 29 9.08 -13.79 29.23
N ARG A 30 9.14 -13.20 30.43
CA ARG A 30 10.31 -13.21 31.33
C ARG A 30 10.37 -14.45 32.23
N GLY A 31 9.56 -15.48 31.96
CA GLY A 31 9.53 -16.70 32.77
C GLY A 31 8.91 -16.51 34.16
N ARG A 32 8.07 -15.49 34.35
CA ARG A 32 7.39 -15.21 35.62
C ARG A 32 5.87 -15.19 35.43
N LYS A 33 5.13 -15.62 36.44
CA LYS A 33 3.67 -15.57 36.47
C LYS A 33 3.22 -14.58 37.53
N VAL A 34 2.30 -13.68 37.17
CA VAL A 34 1.66 -12.79 38.14
C VAL A 34 0.83 -13.64 39.11
N ASN A 35 1.02 -13.41 40.41
CA ASN A 35 0.33 -14.13 41.46
C ASN A 35 -1.20 -13.97 41.32
N ALA A 36 -1.94 -15.01 41.71
CA ALA A 36 -3.40 -14.95 41.69
C ALA A 36 -3.88 -13.78 42.56
N ASN A 37 -4.89 -13.06 42.08
CA ASN A 37 -5.49 -11.92 42.78
C ASN A 37 -4.55 -10.75 43.12
N ALA A 38 -3.33 -10.69 42.54
CA ALA A 38 -2.48 -9.53 42.68
C ALA A 38 -3.14 -8.29 42.06
N GLU A 39 -3.28 -7.22 42.83
CA GLU A 39 -3.74 -5.93 42.33
C GLU A 39 -2.63 -5.27 41.48
N PRO A 40 -2.96 -4.53 40.41
CA PRO A 40 -1.96 -3.82 39.62
C PRO A 40 -1.17 -2.83 40.47
N ALA A 41 0.17 -2.88 40.42
CA ALA A 41 1.03 -1.88 41.07
C ALA A 41 0.97 -0.53 40.36
N ALA A 42 0.73 -0.54 39.04
CA ALA A 42 0.63 0.64 38.22
C ALA A 42 -0.29 0.40 37.01
N THR A 43 -0.63 1.48 36.31
CA THR A 43 -1.39 1.45 35.06
C THR A 43 -0.78 2.36 34.00
N ILE A 44 -0.95 2.00 32.73
CA ILE A 44 -0.80 2.94 31.61
C ILE A 44 -2.18 3.30 31.11
N GLU A 45 -2.42 4.59 30.91
CA GLU A 45 -3.59 5.07 30.21
C GLU A 45 -3.23 5.35 28.76
N GLN A 46 -3.80 4.57 27.85
CA GLN A 46 -3.66 4.78 26.42
C GLN A 46 -4.94 5.41 25.90
N VAL A 47 -4.90 6.69 25.54
CA VAL A 47 -6.02 7.39 24.90
C VAL A 47 -6.04 7.02 23.42
N GLU A 48 -7.08 6.31 23.00
CA GLU A 48 -7.36 6.02 21.60
C GLU A 48 -8.53 6.91 21.14
N GLU A 49 -8.26 7.79 20.18
CA GLU A 49 -9.32 8.55 19.51
C GLU A 49 -9.98 7.65 18.47
N ARG A 50 -11.28 7.39 18.65
CA ARG A 50 -12.07 6.57 17.74
C ARG A 50 -13.18 7.42 17.14
N GLN A 51 -13.16 7.56 15.82
CA GLN A 51 -14.27 8.17 15.09
C GLN A 51 -15.46 7.22 15.15
N MET A 52 -16.55 7.69 15.75
CA MET A 52 -17.82 6.98 15.79
C MET A 52 -18.49 7.16 14.43
N THR A 53 -18.59 6.09 13.64
CA THR A 53 -19.15 6.13 12.28
C THR A 53 -20.60 6.60 12.21
N VAL A 54 -21.32 6.63 13.34
CA VAL A 54 -22.74 6.96 13.41
C VAL A 54 -23.01 8.45 13.64
N ILE A 55 -22.07 9.21 14.21
CA ILE A 55 -22.34 10.58 14.72
C ILE A 55 -21.25 11.61 14.39
N ASP A 56 -20.33 11.29 13.48
CA ASP A 56 -19.14 12.10 13.13
C ASP A 56 -18.44 12.74 14.35
N HIS A 57 -18.45 12.00 15.45
CA HIS A 57 -17.89 12.42 16.73
C HIS A 57 -16.64 11.61 17.02
N THR A 58 -15.59 12.29 17.49
CA THR A 58 -14.36 11.63 17.92
C THR A 58 -14.46 11.35 19.42
N ALA A 59 -14.73 10.09 19.77
CA ALA A 59 -14.73 9.68 21.17
C ALA A 59 -13.29 9.34 21.60
N LYS A 60 -12.85 9.91 22.73
CA LYS A 60 -11.61 9.51 23.40
C LYS A 60 -11.87 8.29 24.26
N ILE A 61 -11.44 7.13 23.79
CA ILE A 61 -11.52 5.88 24.55
C ILE A 61 -10.22 5.75 25.35
N VAL A 62 -10.31 5.83 26.67
CA VAL A 62 -9.16 5.61 27.55
C VAL A 62 -9.04 4.12 27.84
N LYS A 63 -8.02 3.47 27.28
CA LYS A 63 -7.70 2.07 27.55
C LYS A 63 -6.69 1.99 28.68
N VAL A 64 -7.09 1.39 29.80
CA VAL A 64 -6.22 1.15 30.94
C VAL A 64 -5.47 -0.17 30.77
N ILE A 65 -4.15 -0.14 30.87
CA ILE A 65 -3.27 -1.31 30.80
C ILE A 65 -2.64 -1.54 32.17
N HIS A 66 -2.92 -2.69 32.78
CA HIS A 66 -2.40 -3.03 34.09
C HIS A 66 -0.94 -3.49 34.04
N LEU A 67 -0.15 -2.96 34.97
CA LEU A 67 1.25 -3.30 35.20
C LEU A 67 1.40 -3.91 36.58
N TYR A 68 2.25 -4.93 36.65
CA TYR A 68 2.57 -5.65 37.88
C TYR A 68 4.05 -5.50 38.17
N HIS A 69 4.39 -5.33 39.43
CA HIS A 69 5.76 -5.27 39.89
C HIS A 69 6.35 -6.68 40.01
N GLU A 70 7.67 -6.81 39.91
CA GLU A 70 8.36 -8.11 39.97
C GLU A 70 8.02 -8.91 41.24
N ASN A 71 7.95 -8.26 42.40
CA ASN A 71 7.57 -8.88 43.69
C ASN A 71 6.12 -9.41 43.71
N GLN A 72 5.27 -9.06 42.75
CA GLN A 72 3.91 -9.59 42.57
C GLN A 72 3.88 -10.83 41.68
N THR A 73 5.06 -11.37 41.35
CA THR A 73 5.21 -12.48 40.42
C THR A 73 6.08 -13.57 40.99
N THR A 74 5.82 -14.80 40.58
CA THR A 74 6.60 -16.00 40.93
C THR A 74 7.35 -16.52 39.69
N PRO A 75 8.62 -16.93 39.84
CA PRO A 75 9.31 -17.67 38.78
C PRO A 75 8.49 -18.88 38.35
N THR A 76 8.45 -19.14 37.06
CA THR A 76 7.72 -20.27 36.49
C THR A 76 8.71 -21.23 35.84
N ASN A 77 8.58 -22.52 36.14
CA ASN A 77 9.30 -23.55 35.39
C ASN A 77 8.68 -23.66 33.99
N VAL A 78 9.23 -22.88 33.06
CA VAL A 78 8.79 -22.86 31.66
C VAL A 78 9.29 -24.12 30.96
N SER A 79 8.37 -24.99 30.53
CA SER A 79 8.71 -26.18 29.73
C SER A 79 9.50 -25.82 28.47
N PRO A 80 10.36 -26.71 27.93
CA PRO A 80 11.14 -26.44 26.71
C PRO A 80 10.28 -25.92 25.54
N LEU A 81 9.13 -26.55 25.26
CA LEU A 81 8.18 -26.08 24.25
C LEU A 81 7.74 -24.62 24.44
N GLU A 82 7.39 -24.26 25.67
CA GLU A 82 6.92 -22.91 25.97
C GLU A 82 8.06 -21.91 25.84
N ARG A 83 9.28 -22.27 26.22
CA ARG A 83 10.48 -21.46 25.99
C ARG A 83 10.72 -21.25 24.50
N ALA A 84 10.66 -22.31 23.69
CA ALA A 84 10.81 -22.25 22.24
C ALA A 84 9.77 -21.31 21.59
N LYS A 85 8.49 -21.41 21.97
CA LYS A 85 7.44 -20.49 21.50
C LYS A 85 7.70 -19.03 21.88
N GLN A 86 8.19 -18.78 23.10
CA GLN A 86 8.53 -17.44 23.54
C GLN A 86 9.74 -16.89 22.76
N SER A 87 10.75 -17.71 22.52
CA SER A 87 11.91 -17.36 21.69
C SER A 87 11.50 -17.07 20.24
N PHE A 88 10.63 -17.90 19.65
CA PHE A 88 10.05 -17.65 18.33
C PHE A 88 9.31 -16.30 18.28
N PHE A 89 8.46 -16.02 19.28
CA PHE A 89 7.75 -14.74 19.36
C PHE A 89 8.72 -13.55 19.44
N ARG A 90 9.78 -13.66 20.24
CA ARG A 90 10.80 -12.61 20.37
C ARG A 90 11.57 -12.38 19.07
N ALA A 91 11.91 -13.45 18.36
CA ALA A 91 12.67 -13.42 17.12
C ALA A 91 11.86 -12.85 15.94
N PHE A 92 10.67 -13.38 15.70
CA PHE A 92 9.93 -13.09 14.46
C PHE A 92 8.82 -12.06 14.64
N VAL A 93 8.14 -12.03 15.81
CA VAL A 93 6.91 -11.25 16.00
C VAL A 93 7.14 -9.95 16.76
N LYS A 94 7.94 -9.97 17.82
CA LYS A 94 8.22 -8.81 18.67
C LYS A 94 8.84 -7.62 17.92
N PRO A 95 9.80 -7.80 16.99
CA PRO A 95 10.39 -6.67 16.25
C PRO A 95 9.50 -6.19 15.09
N ALA A 96 8.51 -6.99 14.67
CA ALA A 96 7.59 -6.69 13.58
C ALA A 96 6.61 -5.55 13.94
N ASN A 97 5.89 -5.03 12.94
CA ASN A 97 4.77 -4.14 13.19
C ASN A 97 3.60 -4.96 13.75
N ARG A 98 3.49 -4.95 15.09
CA ARG A 98 2.47 -5.71 15.79
C ARG A 98 1.08 -5.12 15.70
N ARG A 99 0.85 -3.93 15.15
CA ARG A 99 -0.49 -3.30 15.08
C ARG A 99 -1.33 -3.80 13.90
N ARG A 100 -0.72 -4.55 12.99
CA ARG A 100 -1.36 -5.14 11.83
C ARG A 100 -0.89 -6.57 11.70
N LEU A 101 -1.75 -7.43 11.18
CA LEU A 101 -1.40 -8.80 10.82
C LEU A 101 -2.08 -9.18 9.50
N ILE A 102 -1.57 -10.24 8.88
CA ILE A 102 -2.34 -10.98 7.89
C ILE A 102 -2.74 -12.33 8.48
N LYS A 103 -3.91 -12.82 8.11
CA LYS A 103 -4.39 -14.15 8.51
C LYS A 103 -4.93 -14.85 7.27
N ARG A 104 -4.64 -16.15 7.14
CA ARG A 104 -5.29 -16.99 6.13
C ARG A 104 -6.70 -17.33 6.58
N CYS A 105 -7.68 -17.01 5.77
CA CYS A 105 -9.09 -17.25 6.07
C CYS A 105 -9.88 -17.50 4.79
N LYS A 106 -11.09 -18.06 4.95
CA LYS A 106 -12.04 -18.25 3.86
C LYS A 106 -12.45 -16.91 3.24
N GLY A 107 -12.49 -16.87 1.92
CA GLY A 107 -12.75 -15.72 1.08
C GLY A 107 -11.57 -15.32 0.20
N ALA A 108 -11.83 -14.39 -0.69
CA ALA A 108 -10.83 -13.79 -1.56
C ALA A 108 -11.01 -12.28 -1.64
N TYR A 109 -9.94 -11.58 -2.01
CA TYR A 109 -10.09 -10.18 -2.40
C TYR A 109 -10.65 -10.13 -3.82
N VAL A 110 -11.82 -9.53 -3.95
CA VAL A 110 -12.45 -9.23 -5.22
C VAL A 110 -12.40 -7.73 -5.46
N THR A 111 -12.40 -7.39 -6.73
CA THR A 111 -12.47 -6.00 -7.18
C THR A 111 -13.90 -5.78 -7.66
N ASP A 112 -14.61 -4.85 -7.04
CA ASP A 112 -15.94 -4.48 -7.50
C ASP A 112 -15.90 -3.73 -8.84
N SER A 113 -17.07 -3.32 -9.34
CA SER A 113 -17.19 -2.49 -10.53
C SER A 113 -16.52 -1.11 -10.42
N ALA A 114 -16.20 -0.65 -9.20
CA ALA A 114 -15.55 0.63 -8.92
C ALA A 114 -14.01 0.52 -8.83
N ASP A 115 -13.43 -0.66 -9.10
CA ASP A 115 -12.01 -0.96 -8.89
C ASP A 115 -11.61 -0.91 -7.39
N GLU A 116 -12.58 -0.95 -6.49
CA GLU A 116 -12.34 -1.05 -5.05
C GLU A 116 -12.16 -2.52 -4.67
N ARG A 117 -11.01 -2.79 -4.06
CA ARG A 117 -10.64 -4.13 -3.62
C ARG A 117 -11.24 -4.38 -2.24
N PHE A 118 -12.25 -5.23 -2.16
CA PHE A 118 -12.88 -5.64 -0.91
C PHE A 118 -12.70 -7.14 -0.66
N TRP A 119 -12.91 -7.58 0.57
CA TRP A 119 -12.81 -8.99 0.95
C TRP A 119 -14.18 -9.63 0.91
N ASP A 120 -14.39 -10.59 0.01
CA ASP A 120 -15.61 -11.39 -0.07
C ASP A 120 -15.40 -12.71 0.68
N SER A 121 -16.05 -12.86 1.83
CA SER A 121 -16.01 -14.07 2.64
C SER A 121 -16.92 -15.20 2.16
N SER A 122 -17.78 -14.96 1.17
CA SER A 122 -18.67 -15.98 0.60
C SER A 122 -17.94 -16.92 -0.35
N ILE A 123 -16.85 -16.44 -0.98
CA ILE A 123 -16.02 -17.23 -1.88
C ILE A 123 -15.38 -18.40 -1.13
N ASP A 124 -15.53 -19.61 -1.67
CA ASP A 124 -15.02 -20.85 -1.10
C ASP A 124 -13.54 -21.09 -1.45
N GLU A 125 -12.72 -20.07 -1.23
CA GLU A 125 -11.27 -20.11 -1.39
C GLU A 125 -10.61 -19.71 -0.08
N GLU A 126 -9.36 -20.11 0.15
CA GLU A 126 -8.56 -19.60 1.26
C GLU A 126 -7.58 -18.53 0.77
N GLY A 127 -7.70 -17.31 1.28
CA GLY A 127 -6.79 -16.21 0.96
C GLY A 127 -6.18 -15.54 2.19
N TRP A 128 -5.22 -14.64 1.95
CA TRP A 128 -4.63 -13.80 2.99
C TRP A 128 -5.39 -12.49 3.13
N ARG A 129 -6.00 -12.26 4.30
CA ARG A 129 -6.67 -10.99 4.64
C ARG A 129 -5.84 -10.18 5.62
N THR A 130 -5.81 -8.86 5.42
CA THR A 130 -5.16 -7.92 6.36
C THR A 130 -6.12 -7.48 7.45
N PHE A 131 -5.64 -7.44 8.69
CA PHE A 131 -6.38 -6.97 9.87
C PHE A 131 -5.61 -5.85 10.58
N LYS A 132 -6.33 -4.81 11.03
CA LYS A 132 -5.80 -3.74 11.91
C LYS A 132 -5.84 -4.19 13.38
N GLU A 133 -5.23 -5.34 13.64
CA GLU A 133 -5.25 -5.98 14.95
C GLU A 133 -3.86 -6.31 15.45
N SER A 134 -3.75 -6.47 16.78
CA SER A 134 -2.46 -6.77 17.38
C SER A 134 -2.02 -8.22 17.16
N MET A 135 -0.78 -8.45 16.72
CA MET A 135 -0.17 -9.78 16.76
C MET A 135 0.32 -10.07 18.19
N THR A 136 -0.27 -11.09 18.84
CA THR A 136 -0.04 -11.45 20.24
C THR A 136 0.69 -12.78 20.38
N LEU A 137 1.18 -13.09 21.59
CA LEU A 137 1.77 -14.39 21.88
C LEU A 137 0.77 -15.53 21.65
N GLN A 138 -0.49 -15.37 22.07
CA GLN A 138 -1.54 -16.37 21.84
C GLN A 138 -1.79 -16.66 20.36
N ARG A 139 -1.79 -15.63 19.50
CA ARG A 139 -1.92 -15.81 18.03
C ARG A 139 -0.71 -16.52 17.44
N THR A 140 0.47 -16.24 17.99
CA THR A 140 1.71 -16.96 17.64
C THR A 140 1.64 -18.41 18.07
N GLU A 141 1.13 -18.72 19.26
CA GLU A 141 0.89 -20.09 19.72
C GLU A 141 -0.15 -20.82 18.84
N SER A 142 -1.20 -20.11 18.41
CA SER A 142 -2.21 -20.63 17.46
C SER A 142 -1.54 -20.99 16.13
N HIS A 143 -0.69 -20.10 15.61
CA HIS A 143 0.12 -20.29 14.41
C HIS A 143 0.98 -21.55 14.48
N LEU A 144 1.82 -21.63 15.50
CA LEU A 144 2.77 -22.73 15.70
C LEU A 144 2.05 -24.06 15.97
N SER A 145 0.81 -24.03 16.46
CA SER A 145 -0.02 -25.22 16.63
C SER A 145 -0.72 -25.68 15.34
N GLY A 146 -0.60 -24.93 14.25
CA GLY A 146 -1.28 -25.20 12.98
C GLY A 146 -2.79 -24.95 13.00
N ARG A 147 -3.34 -24.31 14.05
CA ARG A 147 -4.77 -23.99 14.15
C ARG A 147 -5.18 -22.87 13.20
N GLU A 148 -4.33 -21.86 13.08
CA GLU A 148 -4.54 -20.69 12.23
C GLU A 148 -3.22 -20.34 11.54
N GLU A 149 -3.28 -19.74 10.36
CA GLU A 149 -2.06 -19.29 9.67
C GLU A 149 -1.99 -17.77 9.73
N TYR A 150 -0.89 -17.26 10.29
CA TYR A 150 -0.67 -15.85 10.51
C TYR A 150 0.56 -15.34 9.77
N GLY A 151 0.56 -14.05 9.50
CA GLY A 151 1.68 -13.31 8.98
C GLY A 151 1.78 -11.92 9.59
N ILE A 152 2.91 -11.28 9.37
CA ILE A 152 3.33 -10.04 10.01
C ILE A 152 3.77 -9.00 8.97
N PHE A 153 3.71 -7.73 9.36
CA PHE A 153 4.30 -6.62 8.60
C PHE A 153 5.63 -6.22 9.22
N GLY A 154 6.53 -5.64 8.43
CA GLY A 154 7.79 -5.11 8.92
C GLY A 154 7.61 -3.96 9.90
N GLY A 155 8.39 -4.01 10.98
CA GLY A 155 8.50 -2.93 11.95
C GLY A 155 9.58 -1.92 11.57
N GLU A 156 10.06 -1.20 12.59
CA GLU A 156 11.27 -0.38 12.46
C GLU A 156 12.53 -1.21 12.39
N ASN A 157 12.50 -2.35 13.05
CA ASN A 157 13.61 -3.27 13.16
C ASN A 157 13.14 -4.69 12.80
N SER A 158 14.09 -5.60 12.64
CA SER A 158 13.83 -7.03 12.48
C SER A 158 14.89 -7.82 13.24
N CYS A 159 14.77 -9.14 13.33
CA CYS A 159 15.90 -10.04 13.60
C CYS A 159 16.27 -10.89 12.37
N HIS A 160 15.45 -10.82 11.31
CA HIS A 160 15.60 -11.63 10.11
C HIS A 160 15.29 -10.83 8.84
N LEU A 161 15.73 -11.38 7.72
CA LEU A 161 15.17 -11.14 6.40
C LEU A 161 14.67 -12.46 5.83
N MET A 162 13.73 -12.40 4.91
CA MET A 162 13.25 -13.53 4.15
C MET A 162 13.25 -13.15 2.69
N ILE A 163 13.89 -13.97 1.87
CA ILE A 163 13.89 -13.89 0.42
C ILE A 163 12.80 -14.82 -0.06
N ASP A 164 11.81 -14.29 -0.77
CA ASP A 164 10.68 -15.06 -1.29
C ASP A 164 10.86 -15.29 -2.79
N LEU A 165 11.20 -16.53 -3.14
CA LEU A 165 11.36 -16.97 -4.52
C LEU A 165 10.09 -17.70 -4.94
N ASP A 166 9.23 -17.02 -5.69
CA ASP A 166 8.04 -17.62 -6.30
C ASP A 166 8.34 -18.12 -7.73
N LEU A 167 7.89 -19.34 -8.03
CA LEU A 167 7.87 -19.90 -9.39
C LEU A 167 6.71 -19.32 -10.23
N HIS A 168 5.70 -18.74 -9.59
CA HIS A 168 4.47 -18.33 -10.28
C HIS A 168 4.69 -17.21 -11.30
N ASN A 169 4.47 -17.54 -12.58
CA ASN A 169 4.76 -16.69 -13.74
C ASN A 169 6.24 -16.33 -13.90
N VAL A 170 7.15 -17.22 -13.48
CA VAL A 170 8.60 -17.10 -13.72
C VAL A 170 9.06 -18.33 -14.48
N PRO A 171 9.93 -18.20 -15.51
CA PRO A 171 10.51 -19.36 -16.19
C PRO A 171 11.18 -20.31 -15.20
N TYR A 172 10.92 -21.61 -15.33
CA TYR A 172 11.45 -22.62 -14.42
C TYR A 172 12.98 -22.62 -14.33
N SER A 173 13.66 -22.48 -15.48
CA SER A 173 15.12 -22.37 -15.55
C SER A 173 15.65 -21.16 -14.78
N LEU A 174 14.97 -20.01 -14.88
CA LEU A 174 15.33 -18.79 -14.15
C LEU A 174 15.11 -18.97 -12.64
N PHE A 175 14.00 -19.59 -12.23
CA PHE A 175 13.74 -19.90 -10.82
C PHE A 175 14.85 -20.78 -10.22
N LEU A 176 15.18 -21.90 -10.86
CA LEU A 176 16.24 -22.80 -10.39
C LEU A 176 17.60 -22.10 -10.37
N ARG A 177 17.90 -21.29 -11.39
CA ARG A 177 19.15 -20.54 -11.47
C ARG A 177 19.27 -19.54 -10.32
N ARG A 178 18.21 -18.78 -10.04
CA ARG A 178 18.14 -17.87 -8.88
C ARG A 178 18.35 -18.61 -7.58
N LEU A 179 17.65 -19.72 -7.38
CA LEU A 179 17.76 -20.54 -6.17
C LEU A 179 19.19 -21.04 -5.97
N ASN A 180 19.81 -21.61 -7.00
CA ASN A 180 21.18 -22.12 -6.91
C ASN A 180 22.18 -21.00 -6.56
N VAL A 181 22.12 -19.86 -7.25
CA VAL A 181 23.03 -18.72 -6.96
C VAL A 181 22.83 -18.17 -5.55
N LEU A 182 21.58 -18.08 -5.08
CA LEU A 182 21.28 -17.62 -3.73
C LEU A 182 21.74 -18.62 -2.67
N LEU A 183 21.59 -19.92 -2.92
CA LEU A 183 22.13 -20.96 -2.05
C LEU A 183 23.66 -20.91 -2.00
N ASP A 184 24.34 -20.83 -3.15
CA ASP A 184 25.80 -20.69 -3.21
C ASP A 184 26.31 -19.48 -2.42
N HIS A 185 25.54 -18.38 -2.42
CA HIS A 185 25.95 -17.16 -1.74
C HIS A 185 25.65 -17.17 -0.23
N PHE A 186 24.45 -17.61 0.17
CA PHE A 186 23.94 -17.45 1.53
C PHE A 186 23.96 -18.72 2.38
N HIS A 187 23.99 -19.92 1.79
CA HIS A 187 23.95 -21.18 2.55
C HIS A 187 25.13 -21.27 3.52
N GLY A 188 24.88 -21.74 4.75
CA GLY A 188 25.87 -21.76 5.84
C GLY A 188 26.23 -20.39 6.43
N LYS A 189 25.77 -19.28 5.85
CA LYS A 189 26.02 -17.91 6.33
C LYS A 189 24.76 -17.30 6.93
N TYR A 190 24.93 -16.39 7.90
CA TYR A 190 23.82 -15.63 8.49
C TYR A 190 22.64 -16.52 8.96
N ARG A 191 22.94 -17.75 9.40
CA ARG A 191 21.95 -18.78 9.75
C ARG A 191 20.88 -18.98 8.67
N CYS A 192 21.31 -18.90 7.41
CA CYS A 192 20.44 -19.08 6.26
C CYS A 192 19.88 -20.49 6.26
N HIS A 193 18.55 -20.60 6.20
CA HIS A 193 17.84 -21.86 6.06
C HIS A 193 16.64 -21.67 5.15
N VAL A 194 16.10 -22.79 4.69
CA VAL A 194 15.05 -22.80 3.67
C VAL A 194 13.73 -23.28 4.27
N GLN A 195 12.63 -22.70 3.84
CA GLN A 195 11.29 -23.20 4.09
C GLN A 195 10.54 -23.39 2.77
N VAL A 196 9.98 -24.58 2.58
CA VAL A 196 9.18 -24.96 1.41
C VAL A 196 7.83 -25.55 1.82
N ALA A 197 6.90 -25.62 0.87
CA ALA A 197 5.67 -26.37 1.07
C ALA A 197 5.95 -27.87 1.03
N GLU A 198 5.24 -28.61 1.87
CA GLU A 198 5.43 -30.05 2.06
C GLU A 198 5.11 -30.84 0.78
N ARG A 199 4.03 -30.44 0.09
CA ARG A 199 3.50 -31.17 -1.07
C ARG A 199 3.85 -30.54 -2.41
N ASP A 200 3.88 -29.21 -2.48
CA ASP A 200 4.06 -28.48 -3.74
C ASP A 200 4.84 -27.18 -3.51
N ALA A 201 6.13 -27.23 -3.79
CA ALA A 201 7.11 -26.19 -3.53
C ALA A 201 7.09 -25.05 -4.57
N ARG A 202 5.91 -24.57 -5.01
CA ARG A 202 5.77 -23.42 -5.95
C ARG A 202 6.47 -22.13 -5.52
N GLY A 203 6.96 -22.07 -4.28
CA GLY A 203 7.83 -21.00 -3.81
C GLY A 203 8.74 -21.48 -2.67
N VAL A 204 9.91 -20.87 -2.60
CA VAL A 204 10.98 -21.14 -1.65
C VAL A 204 11.23 -19.88 -0.83
N HIS A 205 11.10 -20.00 0.49
CA HIS A 205 11.47 -18.91 1.40
C HIS A 205 12.88 -19.19 1.94
N MET A 206 13.85 -18.34 1.62
CA MET A 206 15.17 -18.37 2.27
C MET A 206 15.21 -17.37 3.40
N ILE A 207 15.39 -17.84 4.64
CA ILE A 207 15.35 -17.00 5.84
C ILE A 207 16.78 -16.75 6.29
N LEU A 208 17.17 -15.48 6.34
CA LEU A 208 18.43 -15.00 6.92
C LEU A 208 18.16 -14.54 8.35
N PHE A 209 18.69 -15.24 9.35
CA PHE A 209 18.45 -14.92 10.76
C PHE A 209 19.71 -14.36 11.41
N PHE A 210 19.66 -13.09 11.81
CA PHE A 210 20.81 -12.36 12.32
C PHE A 210 20.94 -12.40 13.85
N GLY A 211 20.00 -13.03 14.56
CA GLY A 211 19.96 -13.02 16.03
C GLY A 211 19.46 -11.68 16.59
N ASN A 212 20.25 -10.63 16.43
CA ASN A 212 19.98 -9.34 17.06
C ASN A 212 18.94 -8.49 16.34
N LYS A 213 18.32 -7.58 17.08
CA LYS A 213 17.40 -6.60 16.52
C LYS A 213 18.20 -5.45 15.89
N SER A 214 18.01 -5.19 14.60
CA SER A 214 18.62 -4.03 13.92
C SER A 214 17.67 -3.36 12.94
N PRO A 215 17.92 -2.11 12.53
CA PRO A 215 17.04 -1.36 11.65
C PRO A 215 16.71 -2.11 10.36
N LEU A 216 15.42 -2.29 10.07
CA LEU A 216 14.95 -3.02 8.89
C LEU A 216 15.41 -2.34 7.59
N LYS A 217 15.47 -1.00 7.58
CA LYS A 217 15.93 -0.21 6.43
C LYS A 217 17.37 -0.56 6.07
N THR A 218 18.27 -0.61 7.05
CA THR A 218 19.70 -0.93 6.85
C THR A 218 19.87 -2.36 6.32
N ARG A 219 19.19 -3.33 6.93
CA ARG A 219 19.23 -4.73 6.47
C ARG A 219 18.76 -4.91 5.03
N ARG A 220 17.65 -4.26 4.66
CA ARG A 220 17.14 -4.32 3.28
C ARG A 220 18.07 -3.63 2.29
N LYS A 221 18.72 -2.53 2.69
CA LYS A 221 19.76 -1.85 1.88
C LYS A 221 20.93 -2.81 1.63
N TRP A 222 21.47 -3.41 2.69
CA TRP A 222 22.54 -4.41 2.60
C TRP A 222 22.17 -5.58 1.67
N LEU A 223 20.98 -6.18 1.83
CA LEU A 223 20.57 -7.29 0.97
C LEU A 223 20.38 -6.87 -0.49
N LYS A 224 19.91 -5.64 -0.75
CA LYS A 224 19.84 -5.08 -2.10
C LYS A 224 21.24 -4.96 -2.72
N GLU A 225 22.23 -4.52 -1.96
CA GLU A 225 23.62 -4.43 -2.42
C GLU A 225 24.22 -5.81 -2.71
N GLU A 226 23.94 -6.81 -1.87
CA GLU A 226 24.31 -8.20 -2.13
C GLU A 226 23.66 -8.74 -3.41
N PHE A 227 22.37 -8.48 -3.64
CA PHE A 227 21.70 -8.84 -4.89
C PHE A 227 22.36 -8.18 -6.11
N GLN A 228 22.71 -6.90 -6.03
CA GLN A 228 23.41 -6.21 -7.12
C GLN A 228 24.82 -6.75 -7.38
N LYS A 229 25.52 -7.27 -6.35
CA LYS A 229 26.81 -7.95 -6.52
C LYS A 229 26.60 -9.30 -7.23
N LEU A 230 25.57 -10.05 -6.86
CA LEU A 230 25.23 -11.32 -7.50
C LEU A 230 24.81 -11.13 -8.95
N GLU A 231 23.98 -10.15 -9.26
CA GLU A 231 23.57 -9.82 -10.64
C GLU A 231 24.74 -9.36 -11.52
N ARG A 232 25.80 -8.78 -10.93
CA ARG A 232 27.04 -8.47 -11.67
C ARG A 232 27.83 -9.72 -12.01
N LYS A 233 27.85 -10.72 -11.12
CA LYS A 233 28.53 -12.01 -11.33
C LYS A 233 27.72 -12.97 -12.22
N HIS A 234 26.40 -12.88 -12.14
CA HIS A 234 25.44 -13.73 -12.83
C HIS A 234 24.37 -12.84 -13.48
N PRO A 235 24.64 -12.27 -14.67
CA PRO A 235 23.76 -11.26 -15.29
C PRO A 235 22.38 -11.78 -15.73
N ASP A 236 22.21 -13.10 -15.73
CA ASP A 236 21.03 -13.87 -16.16
C ASP A 236 19.98 -14.10 -15.06
N ILE A 237 20.26 -13.75 -13.79
CA ILE A 237 19.39 -14.15 -12.66
C ILE A 237 18.34 -13.12 -12.25
N TYR A 238 18.50 -11.85 -12.61
CA TYR A 238 17.51 -10.77 -12.37
C TYR A 238 16.86 -10.77 -10.97
N LEU A 239 17.58 -10.44 -9.91
CA LEU A 239 17.04 -10.36 -8.56
C LEU A 239 16.27 -9.05 -8.28
N THR A 240 16.66 -7.94 -8.92
CA THR A 240 16.18 -6.60 -8.60
C THR A 240 15.29 -5.99 -9.69
N ALA A 241 14.37 -5.11 -9.29
CA ALA A 241 13.51 -4.40 -10.22
C ALA A 241 14.30 -3.50 -11.18
N ASP A 242 15.38 -2.89 -10.70
CA ASP A 242 16.25 -2.01 -11.50
C ASP A 242 16.86 -2.79 -12.68
N ARG A 243 17.33 -4.02 -12.44
CA ARG A 243 17.89 -4.88 -13.48
C ARG A 243 16.84 -5.34 -14.49
N ILE A 244 15.66 -5.73 -14.03
CA ILE A 244 14.54 -6.14 -14.91
C ILE A 244 14.08 -4.97 -15.78
N ASN A 245 13.99 -3.77 -15.20
CA ASN A 245 13.59 -2.57 -15.92
C ASN A 245 14.62 -2.11 -16.96
N ALA A 246 15.85 -2.61 -16.91
CA ALA A 246 16.87 -2.35 -17.93
C ALA A 246 16.71 -3.26 -19.17
N LEU A 247 15.94 -4.35 -19.09
CA LEU A 247 15.69 -5.24 -20.23
C LEU A 247 14.75 -4.60 -21.26
N PRO A 248 14.83 -5.00 -22.55
CA PRO A 248 13.80 -4.73 -23.54
C PRO A 248 12.40 -5.13 -23.04
N ARG A 249 11.36 -4.43 -23.49
CA ARG A 249 10.00 -4.64 -22.95
C ARG A 249 9.48 -6.05 -23.23
N GLU A 250 9.88 -6.62 -24.36
CA GLU A 250 9.52 -7.97 -24.80
C GLU A 250 10.08 -9.02 -23.83
N GLU A 251 11.30 -8.81 -23.31
CA GLU A 251 12.00 -9.72 -22.41
C GLU A 251 11.55 -9.61 -20.94
N ARG A 252 10.84 -8.54 -20.56
CA ARG A 252 10.34 -8.37 -19.18
C ARG A 252 9.18 -9.30 -18.84
N ASN A 253 8.51 -9.86 -19.85
CA ASN A 253 7.30 -10.63 -19.62
C ASN A 253 7.63 -11.90 -18.82
N GLY A 254 6.95 -12.11 -17.69
CA GLY A 254 7.24 -13.24 -16.80
C GLY A 254 8.51 -13.10 -15.94
N ILE A 255 9.20 -11.94 -15.95
CA ILE A 255 10.32 -11.71 -15.03
C ILE A 255 9.88 -10.75 -13.93
N LYS A 256 9.80 -11.25 -12.70
CA LYS A 256 9.50 -10.46 -11.50
C LYS A 256 10.73 -10.34 -10.60
N PRO A 257 10.91 -9.19 -9.92
CA PRO A 257 11.97 -9.04 -8.93
C PRO A 257 11.69 -9.96 -7.75
N VAL A 258 12.75 -10.38 -7.08
CA VAL A 258 12.64 -11.23 -5.89
C VAL A 258 12.09 -10.39 -4.74
N GLU A 259 11.06 -10.90 -4.07
CA GLU A 259 10.47 -10.21 -2.93
C GLU A 259 11.33 -10.43 -1.68
N VAL A 260 11.46 -9.37 -0.89
CA VAL A 260 12.21 -9.40 0.38
C VAL A 260 11.26 -8.98 1.47
N PHE A 261 11.31 -9.70 2.59
CA PHE A 261 10.50 -9.46 3.76
C PHE A 261 11.35 -9.51 5.05
N PRO A 262 10.84 -9.03 6.21
CA PRO A 262 9.59 -8.28 6.35
C PRO A 262 9.58 -6.97 5.56
N ALA A 263 8.42 -6.58 5.05
CA ALA A 263 8.16 -5.29 4.39
C ALA A 263 7.09 -4.52 5.17
N ARG A 264 7.19 -3.19 5.22
CA ARG A 264 6.19 -2.38 5.96
C ARG A 264 4.83 -2.34 5.28
N GLN A 265 4.82 -2.46 3.96
CA GLN A 265 3.62 -2.30 3.11
C GLN A 265 2.91 -3.65 2.88
N PHE A 266 3.67 -4.73 2.82
CA PHE A 266 3.19 -6.07 2.47
C PHE A 266 3.40 -7.03 3.65
N GLY A 267 2.38 -7.82 3.95
CA GLY A 267 2.47 -8.83 5.00
C GLY A 267 3.22 -10.06 4.49
N GLN A 268 4.07 -10.64 5.34
CA GLN A 268 4.71 -11.93 5.09
C GLN A 268 4.11 -12.99 5.99
N ARG A 269 4.03 -14.23 5.51
CA ARG A 269 3.70 -15.38 6.36
C ARG A 269 4.79 -15.60 7.41
N LEU A 270 4.42 -16.01 8.62
CA LEU A 270 5.39 -16.43 9.62
C LEU A 270 6.03 -17.79 9.26
N PRO A 271 7.28 -18.06 9.69
CA PRO A 271 7.89 -19.38 9.58
C PRO A 271 7.12 -20.44 10.39
N LEU A 272 7.32 -21.72 10.08
CA LEU A 272 6.60 -22.85 10.68
C LEU A 272 5.08 -22.77 10.48
N ALA A 273 4.64 -22.29 9.31
CA ALA A 273 3.23 -22.36 8.94
C ALA A 273 2.80 -23.82 8.67
N ARG A 274 1.51 -24.11 8.83
CA ARG A 274 0.94 -25.43 8.48
C ARG A 274 1.23 -25.79 7.01
N GLY A 275 1.55 -27.06 6.76
CA GLY A 275 1.89 -27.59 5.42
C GLY A 275 3.23 -27.10 4.86
N ARG A 276 4.12 -26.55 5.70
CA ARG A 276 5.47 -26.13 5.32
C ARG A 276 6.50 -26.94 6.11
N ILE A 277 7.63 -27.25 5.47
CA ILE A 277 8.80 -27.90 6.05
C ILE A 277 9.94 -26.89 6.05
N VAL A 278 10.64 -26.79 7.17
CA VAL A 278 11.89 -26.04 7.29
C VAL A 278 13.06 -27.00 7.13
N LEU A 279 14.12 -26.57 6.46
CA LEU A 279 15.32 -27.34 6.16
C LEU A 279 16.53 -26.75 6.91
N PRO A 280 16.67 -27.03 8.22
CA PRO A 280 17.86 -26.72 9.02
C PRO A 280 19.03 -27.67 8.69
N ASP A 281 19.40 -28.57 9.60
CA ASP A 281 20.37 -29.66 9.44
C ASP A 281 19.78 -30.89 8.71
N LYS A 282 18.47 -31.07 8.83
CA LYS A 282 17.65 -32.10 8.18
C LYS A 282 16.22 -31.59 8.00
N PRO A 283 15.39 -32.18 7.14
CA PRO A 283 13.99 -31.79 7.03
C PRO A 283 13.27 -31.85 8.38
N LEU A 284 12.78 -30.70 8.85
CA LEU A 284 12.10 -30.59 10.12
C LEU A 284 10.64 -30.99 9.95
N HIS A 285 10.39 -32.29 10.09
CA HIS A 285 9.05 -32.86 9.98
C HIS A 285 8.16 -32.48 11.15
N PHE A 286 6.85 -32.62 10.93
CA PHE A 286 5.89 -32.50 12.02
C PHE A 286 6.07 -33.61 13.05
N ILE A 287 5.86 -33.27 14.31
CA ILE A 287 5.93 -34.18 15.45
C ILE A 287 4.55 -34.43 16.06
N TRP A 288 4.34 -35.64 16.54
CA TRP A 288 3.14 -36.01 17.28
C TRP A 288 3.21 -35.48 18.72
N ARG A 289 2.28 -34.59 19.09
CA ARG A 289 2.16 -34.10 20.47
C ARG A 289 0.71 -34.05 20.91
N ARG A 290 0.40 -34.79 21.99
CA ARG A 290 -0.96 -34.90 22.57
C ARG A 290 -2.00 -35.30 21.52
N GLY A 291 -1.69 -36.34 20.73
CA GLY A 291 -2.57 -36.89 19.70
C GLY A 291 -2.80 -35.98 18.49
N LYS A 292 -1.99 -34.93 18.29
CA LYS A 292 -2.06 -34.06 17.10
C LYS A 292 -0.69 -33.87 16.48
N LEU A 293 -0.64 -33.88 15.16
CA LEU A 293 0.54 -33.55 14.37
C LEU A 293 0.80 -32.03 14.43
N ARG A 294 2.02 -31.60 14.78
CA ARG A 294 2.38 -30.18 14.99
C ARG A 294 3.79 -29.88 14.50
N GLN A 295 4.07 -28.60 14.24
CA GLN A 295 5.41 -28.14 13.90
C GLN A 295 6.37 -28.33 15.08
N ASP A 296 7.60 -28.76 14.79
CA ASP A 296 8.65 -28.93 15.80
C ASP A 296 9.32 -27.59 16.14
N VAL A 297 8.61 -26.77 16.92
CA VAL A 297 9.12 -25.46 17.34
C VAL A 297 10.37 -25.59 18.21
N GLU A 298 10.48 -26.65 19.02
CA GLU A 298 11.66 -26.90 19.86
C GLU A 298 12.86 -27.18 18.99
N GLY A 299 12.80 -28.19 18.11
CA GLY A 299 13.89 -28.52 17.21
C GLY A 299 14.32 -27.33 16.35
N TYR A 300 13.35 -26.56 15.81
CA TYR A 300 13.66 -25.36 15.05
C TYR A 300 14.40 -24.30 15.88
N MET A 301 13.91 -23.98 17.08
CA MET A 301 14.49 -22.91 17.89
C MET A 301 15.82 -23.32 18.50
N ASP A 302 15.98 -24.58 18.89
CA ASP A 302 17.25 -25.14 19.40
C ASP A 302 18.32 -25.05 18.29
N TRP A 303 18.00 -25.50 17.07
CA TRP A 303 18.87 -25.31 15.91
C TRP A 303 19.15 -23.83 15.62
N LEU A 304 18.15 -22.96 15.74
CA LEU A 304 18.29 -21.54 15.41
C LEU A 304 19.17 -20.77 16.40
N ILE A 305 19.32 -21.24 17.65
CA ILE A 305 20.17 -20.60 18.66
C ILE A 305 21.54 -21.26 18.80
N ASP A 306 21.68 -22.55 18.51
CA ASP A 306 22.91 -23.36 18.69
C ASP A 306 24.14 -22.83 17.96
N ARG A 307 25.16 -22.33 18.66
CA ARG A 307 26.37 -21.74 18.04
C ARG A 307 27.05 -22.69 17.04
N ASP A 308 27.01 -23.99 17.31
CA ASP A 308 27.69 -25.03 16.54
C ASP A 308 26.74 -25.79 15.58
N ARG A 309 25.62 -25.14 15.22
CA ARG A 309 24.59 -25.73 14.35
C ARG A 309 25.19 -26.29 13.05
N GLN A 310 24.72 -27.46 12.66
CA GLN A 310 25.01 -28.04 11.35
C GLN A 310 23.98 -27.57 10.32
N TYR A 311 24.35 -27.60 9.04
CA TYR A 311 23.43 -27.31 7.93
C TYR A 311 23.25 -28.56 7.10
N MET A 312 22.02 -28.75 6.60
CA MET A 312 21.76 -29.72 5.54
C MET A 312 22.62 -29.34 4.35
N ASP A 313 23.26 -30.30 3.70
CA ASP A 313 24.10 -30.03 2.54
C ASP A 313 23.33 -29.25 1.45
N LYS A 314 24.00 -28.30 0.80
CA LYS A 314 23.39 -27.37 -0.15
C LYS A 314 22.74 -28.09 -1.33
N ASP A 315 23.41 -29.10 -1.88
CA ASP A 315 22.91 -29.87 -3.03
C ASP A 315 21.74 -30.77 -2.60
N THR A 316 21.77 -31.24 -1.35
CA THR A 316 20.65 -31.95 -0.72
C THR A 316 19.43 -31.03 -0.53
N VAL A 317 19.63 -29.77 -0.11
CA VAL A 317 18.56 -28.75 -0.03
C VAL A 317 17.96 -28.51 -1.42
N LEU A 318 18.80 -28.30 -2.44
CA LEU A 318 18.36 -28.07 -3.81
C LEU A 318 17.56 -29.27 -4.34
N SER A 319 18.06 -30.49 -4.14
CA SER A 319 17.38 -31.73 -4.54
C SER A 319 16.02 -31.88 -3.85
N PHE A 320 15.96 -31.62 -2.54
CA PHE A 320 14.71 -31.68 -1.77
C PHE A 320 13.64 -30.71 -2.31
N VAL A 321 14.05 -29.50 -2.72
CA VAL A 321 13.18 -28.51 -3.35
C VAL A 321 12.71 -29.05 -4.70
N MET A 322 13.63 -29.50 -5.56
CA MET A 322 13.33 -29.97 -6.92
C MET A 322 12.34 -31.14 -6.94
N GLU A 323 12.48 -32.10 -6.04
CA GLU A 323 11.55 -33.24 -5.87
C GLU A 323 10.10 -32.83 -5.61
N ARG A 324 9.88 -31.62 -5.07
CA ARG A 324 8.56 -31.10 -4.68
C ARG A 324 8.06 -29.99 -5.59
N LEU A 325 8.80 -29.65 -6.65
CA LEU A 325 8.32 -28.70 -7.64
C LEU A 325 7.29 -29.38 -8.55
N ASP A 326 6.06 -28.87 -8.57
CA ASP A 326 5.06 -29.27 -9.54
C ASP A 326 5.38 -28.67 -10.92
N LEU A 327 5.97 -29.51 -11.79
CA LEU A 327 6.38 -29.10 -13.14
C LEU A 327 5.19 -28.85 -14.08
N SER A 328 3.97 -29.27 -13.72
CA SER A 328 2.78 -29.01 -14.55
C SER A 328 2.53 -27.51 -14.76
N CYS A 329 2.87 -26.66 -13.78
CA CYS A 329 2.75 -25.20 -13.89
C CYS A 329 3.75 -24.54 -14.84
N ALA A 330 4.85 -25.22 -15.20
CA ALA A 330 5.83 -24.68 -16.15
C ALA A 330 5.44 -24.92 -17.61
N ALA A 331 4.61 -25.94 -17.88
CA ALA A 331 4.24 -26.35 -19.23
C ALA A 331 3.27 -25.39 -19.93
N GLU A 332 2.41 -24.67 -19.19
CA GLU A 332 1.39 -23.81 -19.80
C GLU A 332 1.95 -22.56 -20.50
N ASN A 333 3.18 -22.13 -20.18
CA ASN A 333 3.79 -20.92 -20.76
C ASN A 333 4.73 -21.19 -21.94
N SER A 334 4.95 -22.44 -22.34
CA SER A 334 5.91 -22.81 -23.40
C SER A 334 5.26 -23.25 -24.73
N GLY A 335 3.93 -23.16 -24.85
CA GLY A 335 3.18 -23.77 -25.95
C GLY A 335 3.04 -23.00 -27.27
N ASN A 336 3.78 -21.91 -27.54
CA ASN A 336 3.55 -21.10 -28.75
C ASN A 336 4.71 -20.96 -29.77
N ASP A 337 5.84 -21.64 -29.59
CA ASP A 337 7.00 -21.43 -30.48
C ASP A 337 7.38 -22.61 -31.40
N ALA A 338 6.52 -23.61 -31.60
CA ALA A 338 6.81 -24.67 -32.58
C ALA A 338 5.58 -25.31 -33.24
N ALA A 339 5.06 -24.67 -34.30
CA ALA A 339 4.54 -25.36 -35.49
C ALA A 339 4.11 -24.34 -36.56
N SER A 340 5.06 -23.86 -37.35
CA SER A 340 4.77 -23.30 -38.66
C SER A 340 4.26 -24.39 -39.59
N GLN A 341 2.95 -24.40 -39.88
CA GLN A 341 2.44 -24.96 -41.14
C GLN A 341 1.60 -23.92 -41.88
N VAL A 342 2.09 -23.65 -43.08
CA VAL A 342 1.56 -22.79 -44.13
C VAL A 342 0.12 -23.17 -44.49
N ARG A 343 -0.84 -22.24 -44.34
CA ARG A 343 -2.05 -22.19 -45.18
C ARG A 343 -2.49 -20.74 -45.45
N VAL A 344 -2.80 -20.52 -46.72
CA VAL A 344 -3.08 -19.28 -47.49
C VAL A 344 -4.41 -18.61 -47.04
N PRO A 345 -4.62 -17.28 -47.28
CA PRO A 345 -5.41 -16.42 -46.42
C PRO A 345 -6.88 -16.28 -46.84
N ALA A 346 -7.77 -16.21 -45.85
CA ALA A 346 -9.15 -15.77 -46.03
C ALA A 346 -9.44 -14.52 -45.18
N LYS A 347 -9.75 -13.45 -45.91
CA LYS A 347 -10.35 -12.15 -45.58
C LYS A 347 -10.83 -11.89 -44.13
N GLN A 348 -10.26 -10.83 -43.57
CA GLN A 348 -10.89 -9.72 -42.84
C GLN A 348 -12.12 -10.01 -41.95
N ALA A 349 -11.94 -9.88 -40.63
CA ALA A 349 -12.85 -9.11 -39.78
C ALA A 349 -12.23 -8.76 -38.42
N ALA A 350 -12.30 -7.47 -38.09
CA ALA A 350 -12.20 -6.83 -36.78
C ALA A 350 -10.99 -7.14 -35.86
N THR A 351 -10.03 -6.21 -35.87
CA THR A 351 -9.08 -6.01 -34.77
C THR A 351 -9.80 -5.89 -33.42
N LYS A 352 -9.73 -6.94 -32.58
CA LYS A 352 -10.08 -6.84 -31.16
C LYS A 352 -9.09 -5.91 -30.47
N LYS A 353 -9.47 -4.64 -30.33
CA LYS A 353 -8.78 -3.71 -29.43
C LYS A 353 -8.95 -4.25 -28.01
N SER A 354 -7.86 -4.70 -27.40
CA SER A 354 -7.77 -4.98 -25.97
C SER A 354 -8.20 -3.73 -25.20
N HIS A 355 -9.43 -3.71 -24.70
CA HIS A 355 -9.96 -2.64 -23.85
C HIS A 355 -9.18 -2.58 -22.54
N LYS A 356 -8.32 -1.56 -22.41
CA LYS A 356 -7.69 -1.22 -21.14
C LYS A 356 -8.75 -0.66 -20.19
N LYS A 357 -9.01 -1.37 -19.10
CA LYS A 357 -9.90 -0.95 -18.00
C LYS A 357 -9.38 0.35 -17.40
N GLY A 358 -10.12 1.45 -17.62
CA GLY A 358 -9.84 2.77 -17.06
C GLY A 358 -10.62 3.01 -15.77
N LYS A 359 -10.02 3.69 -14.79
CA LYS A 359 -10.66 4.13 -13.54
C LYS A 359 -11.82 5.10 -13.84
N LEU A 360 -13.00 4.87 -13.26
CA LEU A 360 -14.24 5.62 -13.52
C LEU A 360 -14.30 7.04 -12.90
N ARG A 361 -13.38 7.43 -12.01
CA ARG A 361 -13.49 8.73 -11.32
C ARG A 361 -13.37 9.93 -12.27
N GLY A 362 -14.45 10.72 -12.34
CA GLY A 362 -14.60 11.93 -13.15
C GLY A 362 -15.15 11.71 -14.57
N LYS A 363 -15.35 10.46 -14.99
CA LYS A 363 -15.91 10.10 -16.31
C LYS A 363 -17.25 9.37 -16.24
N THR A 364 -17.66 8.88 -15.07
CA THR A 364 -18.89 8.09 -14.87
C THR A 364 -20.12 8.71 -15.53
N ARG A 365 -20.31 10.03 -15.43
CA ARG A 365 -21.43 10.74 -16.07
C ARG A 365 -21.48 10.49 -17.58
N GLY A 366 -20.37 10.74 -18.27
CA GLY A 366 -20.28 10.59 -19.72
C GLY A 366 -20.36 9.13 -20.16
N GLU A 367 -19.85 8.20 -19.36
CA GLU A 367 -19.93 6.77 -19.68
C GLU A 367 -21.35 6.22 -19.48
N LEU A 368 -22.10 6.68 -18.46
CA LEU A 368 -23.52 6.35 -18.31
C LEU A 368 -24.37 6.93 -19.45
N VAL A 369 -24.11 8.17 -19.85
CA VAL A 369 -24.79 8.80 -21.00
C VAL A 369 -24.53 7.99 -22.27
N LYS A 370 -23.27 7.61 -22.55
CA LYS A 370 -22.93 6.77 -23.71
C LYS A 370 -23.55 5.38 -23.65
N LEU A 371 -23.57 4.75 -22.48
CA LEU A 371 -24.21 3.45 -22.30
C LEU A 371 -25.67 3.50 -22.73
N TRP A 372 -26.41 4.51 -22.28
CA TRP A 372 -27.86 4.58 -22.47
C TRP A 372 -28.32 5.33 -23.73
N ASN A 373 -27.48 6.17 -24.34
CA ASN A 373 -27.78 6.85 -25.61
C ASN A 373 -27.16 6.15 -26.83
N ASP A 374 -25.98 5.55 -26.68
CA ASP A 374 -25.20 5.02 -27.81
C ASP A 374 -25.06 3.48 -27.76
N ALA A 375 -25.61 2.83 -26.71
CA ALA A 375 -25.37 1.42 -26.41
C ALA A 375 -23.87 1.05 -26.36
N ASP A 376 -23.03 1.96 -25.88
CA ASP A 376 -21.59 1.73 -25.71
C ASP A 376 -21.25 1.40 -24.25
N LEU A 377 -20.76 0.19 -24.00
CA LEU A 377 -20.32 -0.24 -22.66
C LEU A 377 -19.17 0.62 -22.13
N GLY A 378 -18.37 1.26 -23.00
CA GLY A 378 -17.30 2.17 -22.60
C GLY A 378 -16.35 1.57 -21.57
N LEU A 379 -16.40 2.09 -20.34
CA LEU A 379 -15.61 1.60 -19.19
C LEU A 379 -16.28 0.50 -18.36
N PHE A 380 -17.54 0.14 -18.59
CA PHE A 380 -18.23 -0.92 -17.87
C PHE A 380 -17.77 -2.31 -18.33
N ALA A 381 -17.49 -3.19 -17.37
CA ALA A 381 -17.02 -4.54 -17.65
C ALA A 381 -18.06 -5.40 -18.40
N ASN A 382 -19.35 -5.12 -18.15
CA ASN A 382 -20.50 -5.74 -18.82
C ASN A 382 -21.75 -4.87 -18.56
N PHE A 383 -22.85 -5.22 -19.24
CA PHE A 383 -24.12 -4.51 -19.16
C PHE A 383 -24.71 -4.45 -17.72
N ASN A 384 -24.62 -5.55 -16.96
CA ASN A 384 -25.08 -5.59 -15.57
C ASN A 384 -24.28 -4.65 -14.64
N ALA A 385 -23.00 -4.45 -14.90
CA ALA A 385 -22.19 -3.45 -14.18
C ALA A 385 -22.68 -2.03 -14.48
N GLY A 386 -23.06 -1.73 -15.73
CA GLY A 386 -23.72 -0.47 -16.09
C GLY A 386 -25.05 -0.27 -15.35
N ILE A 387 -25.89 -1.32 -15.28
CA ILE A 387 -27.15 -1.32 -14.52
C ILE A 387 -26.90 -1.04 -13.03
N TYR A 388 -25.97 -1.75 -12.38
CA TYR A 388 -25.64 -1.57 -10.97
C TYR A 388 -25.23 -0.12 -10.65
N ILE A 389 -24.36 0.46 -11.48
CA ILE A 389 -23.89 1.83 -11.30
C ILE A 389 -25.02 2.83 -11.54
N THR A 390 -25.87 2.61 -12.55
CA THR A 390 -27.06 3.44 -12.81
C THR A 390 -27.99 3.44 -11.59
N LEU A 391 -28.33 2.28 -11.06
CA LEU A 391 -29.17 2.13 -9.86
C LEU A 391 -28.55 2.78 -8.61
N SER A 392 -27.23 2.62 -8.41
CA SER A 392 -26.51 3.25 -7.30
C SER A 392 -26.57 4.77 -7.34
N VAL A 393 -26.52 5.35 -8.54
CA VAL A 393 -26.64 6.80 -8.74
C VAL A 393 -28.07 7.27 -8.49
N LEU A 394 -29.07 6.59 -9.04
CA LEU A 394 -30.48 6.93 -8.82
C LEU A 394 -30.84 6.90 -7.33
N HIS A 395 -30.32 5.89 -6.60
CA HIS A 395 -30.44 5.83 -5.15
C HIS A 395 -29.85 7.07 -4.47
N ALA A 396 -28.63 7.47 -4.87
CA ALA A 396 -27.97 8.66 -4.33
C ALA A 396 -28.62 9.99 -4.78
N GLN A 397 -29.43 9.98 -5.85
CA GLN A 397 -30.23 11.13 -6.30
C GLN A 397 -31.60 11.20 -5.59
N GLY A 398 -31.89 10.23 -4.71
CA GLY A 398 -33.10 10.20 -3.90
C GLY A 398 -34.31 9.58 -4.61
N ASP A 399 -34.10 8.89 -5.74
CA ASP A 399 -35.16 8.12 -6.38
C ASP A 399 -35.56 6.94 -5.47
N SER A 400 -36.83 6.49 -5.55
CA SER A 400 -37.25 5.27 -4.86
C SER A 400 -36.76 4.02 -5.60
N GLU A 401 -36.71 2.86 -4.93
CA GLU A 401 -36.33 1.58 -5.60
C GLU A 401 -37.23 1.31 -6.81
N VAL A 402 -38.54 1.58 -6.68
CA VAL A 402 -39.54 1.36 -7.74
C VAL A 402 -39.27 2.29 -8.92
N ASP A 403 -39.14 3.60 -8.66
CA ASP A 403 -38.93 4.59 -9.72
C ASP A 403 -37.58 4.37 -10.43
N ALA A 404 -36.55 3.94 -9.69
CA ALA A 404 -35.24 3.64 -10.25
C ALA A 404 -35.27 2.41 -11.15
N VAL A 405 -35.98 1.36 -10.73
CA VAL A 405 -36.18 0.14 -11.55
C VAL A 405 -36.95 0.49 -12.84
N GLU A 406 -38.04 1.23 -12.74
CA GLU A 406 -38.83 1.67 -13.90
C GLU A 406 -38.00 2.53 -14.86
N THR A 407 -37.19 3.45 -14.32
CA THR A 407 -36.27 4.29 -15.10
C THR A 407 -35.25 3.45 -15.87
N VAL A 408 -34.63 2.46 -15.21
CA VAL A 408 -33.65 1.58 -15.86
C VAL A 408 -34.31 0.68 -16.91
N MET A 409 -35.50 0.14 -16.63
CA MET A 409 -36.25 -0.66 -17.61
C MET A 409 -36.59 0.16 -18.85
N ARG A 410 -37.06 1.40 -18.68
CA ARG A 410 -37.27 2.34 -19.78
C ARG A 410 -35.99 2.59 -20.57
N PHE A 411 -34.85 2.79 -19.90
CA PHE A 411 -33.57 2.97 -20.61
C PHE A 411 -33.14 1.74 -21.40
N VAL A 412 -33.45 0.53 -20.91
CA VAL A 412 -33.19 -0.71 -21.66
C VAL A 412 -34.06 -0.77 -22.93
N ASP A 413 -35.33 -0.40 -22.83
CA ASP A 413 -36.26 -0.44 -23.96
C ASP A 413 -35.92 0.63 -25.02
N GLU A 414 -35.27 1.72 -24.63
CA GLU A 414 -34.80 2.81 -25.49
C GLU A 414 -33.40 2.59 -26.08
N LEU A 415 -32.74 1.45 -25.84
CA LEU A 415 -31.39 1.21 -26.34
C LEU A 415 -31.34 1.16 -27.88
N PRO A 416 -30.39 1.88 -28.52
CA PRO A 416 -30.26 1.85 -29.98
C PRO A 416 -29.70 0.53 -30.53
N ASP A 417 -28.99 -0.25 -29.71
CA ASP A 417 -28.46 -1.57 -30.06
C ASP A 417 -28.62 -2.56 -28.91
N VAL A 418 -29.51 -3.54 -29.11
CA VAL A 418 -29.77 -4.62 -28.14
C VAL A 418 -28.63 -5.64 -28.07
N SER A 419 -27.69 -5.66 -29.02
CA SER A 419 -26.56 -6.60 -29.05
C SER A 419 -25.55 -6.37 -27.91
N ILE A 420 -25.62 -5.21 -27.23
CA ILE A 420 -24.82 -4.86 -26.06
C ILE A 420 -24.96 -5.86 -24.90
N CYS A 421 -26.08 -6.60 -24.87
CA CYS A 421 -26.33 -7.69 -23.95
C CYS A 421 -26.93 -8.86 -24.74
N SER A 422 -26.22 -9.98 -24.77
CA SER A 422 -26.62 -11.22 -25.45
C SER A 422 -28.00 -11.77 -25.04
N ARG A 423 -28.59 -11.27 -23.96
CA ARG A 423 -29.91 -11.66 -23.45
C ARG A 423 -31.04 -10.72 -23.86
N LEU A 424 -30.75 -9.51 -24.35
CA LEU A 424 -31.81 -8.57 -24.74
C LEU A 424 -32.62 -9.01 -25.97
N PRO A 425 -32.03 -9.64 -27.01
CA PRO A 425 -32.80 -10.05 -28.19
C PRO A 425 -33.93 -11.04 -27.88
N ASP A 426 -33.66 -12.06 -27.06
CA ASP A 426 -34.59 -13.19 -26.88
C ASP A 426 -34.95 -13.50 -25.41
N GLN A 427 -34.37 -12.78 -24.45
CA GLN A 427 -34.49 -13.07 -23.00
C GLN A 427 -34.66 -11.80 -22.15
N ARG A 428 -35.43 -10.82 -22.66
CA ARG A 428 -35.72 -9.53 -22.00
C ARG A 428 -36.20 -9.67 -20.56
N GLU A 429 -37.07 -10.63 -20.28
CA GLU A 429 -37.61 -10.91 -18.94
C GLU A 429 -36.53 -11.29 -17.91
N LYS A 430 -35.45 -11.95 -18.36
CA LYS A 430 -34.32 -12.27 -17.48
C LYS A 430 -33.52 -11.02 -17.13
N VAL A 431 -33.46 -10.05 -18.03
CA VAL A 431 -32.83 -8.74 -17.77
C VAL A 431 -33.67 -7.95 -16.76
N ASP A 432 -35.01 -8.00 -16.85
CA ASP A 432 -35.90 -7.39 -15.84
C ASP A 432 -35.71 -7.99 -14.45
N THR A 433 -35.62 -9.33 -14.40
CA THR A 433 -35.35 -10.05 -13.16
C THR A 433 -34.01 -9.65 -12.57
N ASP A 434 -32.99 -9.49 -13.40
CA ASP A 434 -31.66 -9.01 -12.98
C ASP A 434 -31.71 -7.59 -12.44
N ILE A 435 -32.38 -6.65 -13.12
CA ILE A 435 -32.53 -5.26 -12.67
C ILE A 435 -33.17 -5.22 -11.28
N ARG A 436 -34.29 -5.91 -11.08
CA ARG A 436 -34.98 -5.99 -9.78
C ARG A 436 -34.14 -6.66 -8.70
N ARG A 437 -33.34 -7.67 -9.04
CA ARG A 437 -32.43 -8.33 -8.10
C ARG A 437 -31.29 -7.39 -7.69
N ILE A 438 -30.72 -6.66 -8.65
CA ILE A 438 -29.65 -5.70 -8.42
C ILE A 438 -30.16 -4.52 -7.58
N ALA A 439 -31.34 -3.97 -7.90
CA ALA A 439 -31.96 -2.88 -7.17
C ALA A 439 -32.17 -3.22 -5.69
N ARG A 440 -32.73 -4.40 -5.39
CA ARG A 440 -32.86 -4.90 -4.01
C ARG A 440 -31.53 -4.95 -3.27
N GLY A 441 -30.44 -5.29 -3.93
CA GLY A 441 -29.10 -5.27 -3.34
C GLY A 441 -28.60 -3.84 -3.06
N VAL A 442 -28.89 -2.90 -3.96
CA VAL A 442 -28.48 -1.49 -3.83
C VAL A 442 -29.26 -0.77 -2.73
N TRP A 443 -30.54 -1.11 -2.51
CA TRP A 443 -31.40 -0.49 -1.49
C TRP A 443 -31.35 -1.16 -0.11
N GLN A 444 -30.55 -2.20 0.08
CA GLN A 444 -30.32 -2.79 1.40
C GLN A 444 -29.47 -1.89 2.32
N ASP A 445 -28.63 -1.04 1.72
CA ASP A 445 -27.71 -0.16 2.41
C ASP A 445 -27.95 1.30 1.98
N GLU A 446 -27.67 2.25 2.87
CA GLU A 446 -27.63 3.68 2.52
C GLU A 446 -26.67 3.94 1.33
N PRO A 447 -26.96 4.92 0.46
CA PRO A 447 -26.06 5.25 -0.63
C PRO A 447 -24.65 5.52 -0.11
N SER A 448 -23.63 4.92 -0.72
CA SER A 448 -22.25 5.14 -0.29
C SER A 448 -21.91 6.63 -0.26
N TYR A 449 -21.11 7.07 0.71
CA TYR A 449 -20.66 8.47 0.81
C TYR A 449 -20.11 9.02 -0.52
N THR A 450 -19.39 8.20 -1.28
CA THR A 450 -18.87 8.56 -2.61
C THR A 450 -19.99 8.94 -3.58
N TRP A 451 -21.07 8.15 -3.63
CA TRP A 451 -22.20 8.42 -4.51
C TRP A 451 -23.04 9.61 -4.05
N GLN A 452 -23.18 9.82 -2.74
CA GLN A 452 -23.82 11.01 -2.18
C GLN A 452 -23.08 12.29 -2.61
N VAL A 453 -21.74 12.30 -2.53
CA VAL A 453 -20.92 13.43 -2.98
C VAL A 453 -21.03 13.66 -4.49
N VAL A 454 -20.96 12.58 -5.29
CA VAL A 454 -21.09 12.68 -6.76
C VAL A 454 -22.47 13.20 -7.17
N SER A 455 -23.52 12.68 -6.54
CA SER A 455 -24.91 13.10 -6.75
C SER A 455 -25.09 14.60 -6.46
N ALA A 456 -24.60 15.07 -5.31
CA ALA A 456 -24.65 16.48 -4.94
C ALA A 456 -23.90 17.39 -5.93
N GLU A 457 -22.75 16.96 -6.45
CA GLU A 457 -22.03 17.72 -7.49
C GLU A 457 -22.76 17.74 -8.84
N TRP A 458 -23.46 16.65 -9.19
CA TRP A 458 -24.26 16.60 -10.41
C TRP A 458 -25.52 17.46 -10.30
N GLU A 459 -26.15 17.50 -9.14
CA GLU A 459 -27.30 18.36 -8.88
C GLU A 459 -26.93 19.86 -9.00
N LYS A 460 -25.75 20.27 -8.51
CA LYS A 460 -25.25 21.66 -8.65
C LYS A 460 -25.14 22.11 -10.11
N ILE A 461 -24.88 21.20 -11.04
CA ILE A 461 -24.78 21.49 -12.47
C ILE A 461 -26.08 21.17 -13.24
N GLY A 462 -27.15 20.85 -12.51
CA GLY A 462 -28.48 20.55 -13.08
C GLY A 462 -28.57 19.20 -13.80
N PHE A 463 -27.65 18.26 -13.54
CA PHE A 463 -27.68 16.94 -14.15
C PHE A 463 -28.49 15.95 -13.30
N ARG A 464 -29.51 15.33 -13.88
CA ARG A 464 -30.30 14.23 -13.29
C ARG A 464 -30.25 13.00 -14.17
N LEU A 465 -29.85 11.86 -13.61
CA LEU A 465 -29.67 10.65 -14.41
C LEU A 465 -31.01 10.13 -14.93
N SER A 466 -32.09 10.26 -14.14
CA SER A 466 -33.45 9.86 -14.53
C SER A 466 -34.07 10.70 -15.66
N ASP A 467 -33.50 11.86 -15.99
CA ASP A 467 -33.98 12.78 -17.01
C ASP A 467 -32.93 13.02 -18.11
N LYS A 468 -33.11 12.34 -19.25
CA LYS A 468 -32.22 12.44 -20.43
C LYS A 468 -32.09 13.86 -20.97
N THR A 469 -33.05 14.76 -20.74
CA THR A 469 -32.97 16.15 -21.22
C THR A 469 -31.88 16.95 -20.49
N THR A 470 -31.46 16.51 -19.30
CA THR A 470 -30.38 17.12 -18.53
C THR A 470 -28.99 16.61 -18.92
N TRP A 471 -28.90 15.59 -19.79
CA TRP A 471 -27.62 14.97 -20.14
C TRP A 471 -26.76 15.84 -21.06
N ASP A 472 -27.41 16.71 -21.83
CA ASP A 472 -26.78 17.71 -22.69
C ASP A 472 -26.43 19.02 -21.97
N ALA A 473 -26.44 19.04 -20.63
CA ALA A 473 -26.00 20.18 -19.83
C ALA A 473 -24.48 20.44 -19.93
N ARG A 474 -23.99 20.74 -21.13
CA ARG A 474 -22.92 21.71 -21.34
C ARG A 474 -23.53 23.09 -21.14
N ARG A 475 -23.87 23.46 -19.90
CA ARG A 475 -23.80 24.89 -19.60
C ARG A 475 -22.33 25.26 -19.81
N ASP A 476 -22.07 26.21 -20.70
CA ASP A 476 -20.85 27.01 -20.64
C ASP A 476 -20.73 27.43 -19.18
N ALA A 477 -19.88 26.75 -18.42
CA ALA A 477 -19.66 27.10 -17.04
C ALA A 477 -19.22 28.56 -17.11
N PRO A 478 -19.97 29.51 -16.49
CA PRO A 478 -19.55 30.90 -16.53
C PRO A 478 -18.10 30.94 -16.05
N PRO A 479 -17.22 31.71 -16.71
CA PRO A 479 -15.82 31.82 -16.29
C PRO A 479 -15.82 32.07 -14.78
N PRO A 480 -14.93 31.42 -14.02
CA PRO A 480 -14.89 31.56 -12.57
C PRO A 480 -14.97 33.05 -12.25
N VAL A 481 -16.01 33.44 -11.49
CA VAL A 481 -16.25 34.84 -11.16
C VAL A 481 -15.02 35.30 -10.41
N VAL A 482 -14.16 36.05 -11.10
CA VAL A 482 -12.95 36.62 -10.53
C VAL A 482 -13.45 37.65 -9.53
N PRO A 483 -13.24 37.47 -8.21
CA PRO A 483 -13.65 38.46 -7.24
C PRO A 483 -12.95 39.79 -7.59
N SER A 484 -13.73 40.82 -7.91
CA SER A 484 -13.24 42.14 -8.33
C SER A 484 -12.71 42.96 -7.15
N ASP A 485 -12.78 42.43 -5.94
CA ASP A 485 -12.53 43.09 -4.67
C ASP A 485 -11.05 43.11 -4.25
N VAL A 486 -10.18 42.28 -4.84
CA VAL A 486 -8.74 42.26 -4.50
C VAL A 486 -7.93 43.05 -5.51
N GLU A 487 -7.70 44.34 -5.26
CA GLU A 487 -6.74 45.14 -6.05
C GLU A 487 -5.29 44.66 -5.78
N ILE A 488 -4.60 44.15 -6.81
CA ILE A 488 -3.22 43.66 -6.65
C ILE A 488 -2.27 44.73 -7.15
N THR A 489 -1.62 45.40 -6.21
CA THR A 489 -0.48 46.28 -6.47
C THR A 489 0.79 45.54 -6.10
N PHE A 490 1.77 45.50 -7.01
CA PHE A 490 3.07 44.86 -6.75
C PHE A 490 4.02 45.85 -6.08
N THR A 491 4.77 45.41 -5.07
CA THR A 491 5.87 46.19 -4.50
C THR A 491 7.03 46.29 -5.50
N ASP A 492 8.00 47.16 -5.24
CA ASP A 492 9.13 47.33 -6.15
C ASP A 492 10.00 46.06 -6.20
N GLU A 493 10.12 45.34 -5.09
CA GLU A 493 10.81 44.04 -5.02
C GLU A 493 10.06 42.97 -5.84
N GLU A 494 8.72 42.96 -5.78
CA GLU A 494 7.89 42.03 -6.56
C GLU A 494 7.97 42.34 -8.05
N LYS A 495 7.93 43.62 -8.43
CA LYS A 495 8.14 44.08 -9.80
C LYS A 495 9.53 43.69 -10.29
N GLN A 496 10.56 43.90 -9.48
CA GLN A 496 11.93 43.52 -9.81
C GLN A 496 12.04 42.00 -10.03
N ALA A 497 11.44 41.18 -9.16
CA ALA A 497 11.43 39.73 -9.33
C ALA A 497 10.73 39.28 -10.63
N LEU A 498 9.60 39.91 -10.98
CA LEU A 498 8.91 39.66 -12.25
C LEU A 498 9.76 40.06 -13.46
N VAL A 499 10.45 41.19 -13.40
CA VAL A 499 11.32 41.69 -14.47
C VAL A 499 12.56 40.82 -14.66
N GLU A 500 13.21 40.42 -13.57
CA GLU A 500 14.45 39.65 -13.63
C GLU A 500 14.21 38.18 -13.99
N LYS A 501 13.13 37.57 -13.48
CA LYS A 501 12.92 36.12 -13.60
C LYS A 501 11.86 35.76 -14.64
N LEU A 502 10.72 36.44 -14.65
CA LEU A 502 9.57 36.04 -15.48
C LEU A 502 9.54 36.71 -16.85
N ALA A 503 9.91 38.00 -16.94
CA ALA A 503 9.90 38.73 -18.20
C ALA A 503 10.82 38.12 -19.29
N PRO A 504 12.01 37.57 -18.98
CA PRO A 504 12.82 36.85 -19.97
C PRO A 504 12.13 35.60 -20.51
N ILE A 505 11.35 34.90 -19.69
CA ILE A 505 10.61 33.70 -20.10
C ILE A 505 9.46 34.07 -21.07
N VAL A 506 8.73 35.14 -20.74
CA VAL A 506 7.54 35.58 -21.50
C VAL A 506 7.93 36.30 -22.80
N PHE A 507 8.89 37.23 -22.75
CA PHE A 507 9.23 38.11 -23.88
C PHE A 507 10.61 37.87 -24.49
N GLY A 508 11.50 37.14 -23.82
CA GLY A 508 12.92 37.03 -24.17
C GLY A 508 13.77 38.17 -23.60
N GLU A 509 15.06 37.92 -23.39
CA GLU A 509 16.00 38.82 -22.69
C GLU A 509 16.05 40.25 -23.26
N LYS A 510 15.99 40.40 -24.58
CA LYS A 510 16.05 41.71 -25.25
C LYS A 510 14.79 42.56 -25.01
N GLN A 511 13.63 41.93 -24.85
CA GLN A 511 12.36 42.64 -24.66
C GLN A 511 11.97 42.78 -23.18
N ALA A 512 12.52 41.96 -22.30
CA ALA A 512 12.28 41.99 -20.86
C ALA A 512 12.62 43.35 -20.20
N LYS A 513 13.53 44.12 -20.80
CA LYS A 513 13.98 45.44 -20.30
C LYS A 513 13.10 46.62 -20.75
N LYS A 514 12.11 46.41 -21.63
CA LYS A 514 11.26 47.50 -22.14
C LYS A 514 10.15 47.84 -21.13
N PRO A 515 10.02 49.08 -20.65
CA PRO A 515 9.01 49.47 -19.64
C PRO A 515 7.58 49.08 -20.04
N GLU A 516 7.20 49.31 -21.30
CA GLU A 516 5.87 48.94 -21.82
C GLU A 516 5.56 47.43 -21.75
N LYS A 517 6.59 46.58 -21.82
CA LYS A 517 6.44 45.11 -21.71
C LYS A 517 6.36 44.67 -20.25
N GLN A 518 7.11 45.32 -19.38
CA GLN A 518 7.07 45.09 -17.93
C GLN A 518 5.69 45.45 -17.37
N GLU A 519 5.14 46.61 -17.75
CA GLU A 519 3.81 47.04 -17.32
C GLU A 519 2.71 46.05 -17.73
N ARG A 520 2.74 45.58 -18.99
CA ARG A 520 1.81 44.53 -19.47
C ARG A 520 1.96 43.23 -18.69
N LEU A 521 3.17 42.86 -18.30
CA LEU A 521 3.40 41.66 -17.49
C LEU A 521 2.80 41.83 -16.09
N PHE A 522 2.96 42.99 -15.46
CA PHE A 522 2.38 43.25 -14.13
C PHE A 522 0.86 43.11 -14.18
N GLN A 523 0.20 43.75 -15.15
CA GLN A 523 -1.25 43.67 -15.31
C GLN A 523 -1.73 42.22 -15.56
N ALA A 524 -1.01 41.48 -16.41
CA ALA A 524 -1.33 40.08 -16.67
C ALA A 524 -1.12 39.19 -15.43
N MET A 525 -0.09 39.45 -14.64
CA MET A 525 0.20 38.70 -13.41
C MET A 525 -0.81 38.96 -12.32
N ALA A 526 -1.28 40.19 -12.17
CA ALA A 526 -2.38 40.52 -11.27
C ALA A 526 -3.63 39.68 -11.63
N LEU A 527 -4.06 39.70 -12.90
CA LEU A 527 -5.22 38.92 -13.33
C LEU A 527 -5.00 37.42 -13.14
N PHE A 528 -3.83 36.91 -13.51
CA PHE A 528 -3.50 35.50 -13.37
C PHE A 528 -3.56 35.03 -11.91
N LEU A 529 -3.01 35.79 -10.97
CA LEU A 529 -3.07 35.43 -9.55
C LEU A 529 -4.51 35.49 -8.99
N ARG A 530 -5.33 36.47 -9.39
CA ARG A 530 -6.76 36.46 -9.05
C ARG A 530 -7.46 35.23 -9.59
N TYR A 531 -7.15 34.86 -10.83
CA TYR A 531 -7.71 33.67 -11.47
C TYR A 531 -7.34 32.41 -10.67
N ILE A 532 -6.08 32.25 -10.25
CA ILE A 532 -5.66 31.11 -9.41
C ILE A 532 -6.39 31.12 -8.06
N LYS A 533 -6.57 32.28 -7.42
CA LYS A 533 -7.30 32.37 -6.14
C LYS A 533 -8.76 31.94 -6.26
N GLY A 534 -9.43 32.33 -7.35
CA GLY A 534 -10.83 31.97 -7.63
C GLY A 534 -11.02 30.60 -8.29
N CYS A 535 -9.96 29.96 -8.77
CA CYS A 535 -10.03 28.66 -9.44
C CYS A 535 -9.88 27.52 -8.42
N ASP A 536 -10.99 26.89 -8.06
CA ASP A 536 -11.01 25.67 -7.27
C ASP A 536 -10.74 24.39 -8.10
N ARG A 537 -10.68 24.53 -9.43
CA ARG A 537 -10.50 23.44 -10.40
C ARG A 537 -9.04 23.23 -10.79
N GLU A 538 -8.80 22.14 -11.51
CA GLU A 538 -7.48 21.87 -12.09
C GLU A 538 -7.19 22.84 -13.26
N LEU A 539 -5.97 23.38 -13.33
CA LEU A 539 -5.52 24.25 -14.40
C LEU A 539 -4.46 23.56 -15.27
N PRO A 540 -4.77 23.15 -16.51
CA PRO A 540 -3.77 22.57 -17.38
C PRO A 540 -2.77 23.62 -17.81
N VAL A 541 -1.51 23.22 -17.99
CA VAL A 541 -0.43 24.10 -18.48
C VAL A 541 -0.82 24.75 -19.81
N SER A 542 -1.56 24.02 -20.65
CA SER A 542 -2.09 24.49 -21.93
C SER A 542 -3.22 25.52 -21.85
N ALA A 543 -3.79 25.79 -20.66
CA ALA A 543 -4.78 26.86 -20.48
C ALA A 543 -4.12 28.23 -20.31
N LEU A 544 -2.82 28.28 -19.97
CA LEU A 544 -2.07 29.52 -19.75
C LEU A 544 -2.18 30.52 -20.92
N PRO A 545 -2.07 30.12 -22.21
CA PRO A 545 -2.22 31.04 -23.32
C PRO A 545 -3.57 31.75 -23.33
N ALA A 546 -4.68 31.04 -23.07
CA ALA A 546 -6.02 31.60 -23.10
C ALA A 546 -6.23 32.63 -21.97
N ILE A 547 -5.65 32.38 -20.80
CA ILE A 547 -5.76 33.29 -19.63
C ILE A 547 -5.00 34.59 -19.88
N LEU A 548 -3.84 34.52 -20.53
CA LEU A 548 -2.97 35.66 -20.76
C LEU A 548 -3.20 36.35 -22.12
N GLU A 549 -4.10 35.81 -22.96
CA GLU A 549 -4.35 36.30 -24.32
C GLU A 549 -4.85 37.74 -24.34
N SER A 550 -5.70 38.11 -23.38
CA SER A 550 -6.25 39.47 -23.23
C SER A 550 -5.18 40.54 -22.98
N PHE A 551 -3.98 40.16 -22.50
CA PHE A 551 -2.83 41.06 -22.30
C PHE A 551 -1.82 41.00 -23.46
N GLY A 552 -2.14 40.28 -24.53
CA GLY A 552 -1.27 40.10 -25.69
C GLY A 552 -0.02 39.25 -25.41
N LEU A 553 -0.04 38.43 -24.35
CA LEU A 553 1.08 37.55 -23.98
C LEU A 553 0.95 36.18 -24.65
N LYS A 554 1.73 35.95 -25.71
CA LYS A 554 1.66 34.72 -26.50
C LYS A 554 2.61 33.63 -25.94
N VAL A 555 2.23 32.99 -24.84
CA VAL A 555 3.01 31.88 -24.24
C VAL A 555 2.60 30.54 -24.86
N ARG A 556 2.71 30.39 -26.19
CA ARG A 556 2.18 29.21 -26.92
C ARG A 556 3.03 27.94 -26.80
N ASN A 557 4.33 28.10 -26.54
CA ASN A 557 5.26 26.98 -26.42
C ASN A 557 5.13 26.32 -25.04
N HIS A 558 4.95 25.00 -25.01
CA HIS A 558 4.81 24.19 -23.79
C HIS A 558 5.98 24.36 -22.80
N ASP A 559 7.22 24.45 -23.29
CA ASP A 559 8.41 24.63 -22.45
C ASP A 559 8.39 26.00 -21.78
N LYS A 560 7.93 27.03 -22.49
CA LYS A 560 7.74 28.37 -21.92
C LYS A 560 6.60 28.40 -20.89
N GLN A 561 5.50 27.69 -21.14
CA GLN A 561 4.41 27.57 -20.18
C GLN A 561 4.90 26.86 -18.90
N THR A 562 5.69 25.79 -19.05
CA THR A 562 6.26 25.06 -17.92
C THR A 562 7.25 25.91 -17.13
N ALA A 563 8.14 26.62 -17.83
CA ALA A 563 9.09 27.56 -17.23
C ALA A 563 8.38 28.69 -16.48
N PHE A 564 7.26 29.20 -17.02
CA PHE A 564 6.43 30.21 -16.35
C PHE A 564 5.90 29.70 -14.99
N PHE A 565 5.29 28.52 -14.95
CA PHE A 565 4.79 27.94 -13.70
C PHE A 565 5.92 27.59 -12.72
N ASN A 566 7.06 27.09 -13.20
CA ASN A 566 8.21 26.79 -12.35
C ASN A 566 8.80 28.06 -11.74
N CYS A 567 8.96 29.13 -12.52
CA CYS A 567 9.43 30.42 -12.04
C CYS A 567 8.55 30.96 -10.90
N LEU A 568 7.22 30.93 -11.07
CA LEU A 568 6.28 31.40 -10.04
C LEU A 568 6.31 30.55 -8.77
N ARG A 569 6.65 29.26 -8.88
CA ARG A 569 6.86 28.40 -7.71
C ARG A 569 8.18 28.66 -7.01
N GLU A 570 9.25 28.90 -7.78
CA GLU A 570 10.59 29.20 -7.24
C GLU A 570 10.61 30.51 -6.45
N ILE A 571 9.82 31.51 -6.87
CA ILE A 571 9.62 32.74 -6.10
C ILE A 571 8.53 32.61 -5.03
N GLU A 572 7.99 31.41 -4.82
CA GLU A 572 6.94 31.08 -3.84
C GLU A 572 5.62 31.86 -4.00
N TRP A 573 5.30 32.33 -5.21
CA TRP A 573 4.02 32.98 -5.51
C TRP A 573 2.90 31.98 -5.77
N LEU A 574 3.27 30.76 -6.18
CA LEU A 574 2.36 29.62 -6.32
C LEU A 574 2.88 28.41 -5.54
N TYR A 575 1.95 27.57 -5.09
CA TYR A 575 2.25 26.19 -4.73
C TYR A 575 1.35 25.23 -5.52
N VAL A 576 1.78 23.97 -5.62
CA VAL A 576 0.93 22.91 -6.18
C VAL A 576 0.08 22.36 -5.04
N SER A 577 -1.22 22.63 -5.06
CA SER A 577 -2.13 22.21 -3.99
C SER A 577 -2.50 20.74 -4.10
N VAL A 578 -2.55 20.21 -5.31
CA VAL A 578 -2.67 18.78 -5.58
C VAL A 578 -1.73 18.44 -6.73
N ASP A 579 -0.70 17.65 -6.44
CA ASP A 579 0.21 17.13 -7.47
C ASP A 579 -0.36 15.79 -7.96
N TYR A 580 -0.86 15.78 -9.19
CA TYR A 580 -1.29 14.55 -9.84
C TYR A 580 -0.14 14.00 -10.65
N ASP A 581 0.51 12.95 -10.15
CA ASP A 581 1.37 12.11 -10.98
C ASP A 581 0.47 11.27 -11.91
N HIS A 582 0.56 11.55 -13.22
CA HIS A 582 -0.16 10.78 -14.22
C HIS A 582 0.35 9.33 -14.21
N PRO A 583 -0.54 8.30 -14.23
CA PRO A 583 -0.16 6.89 -14.42
C PRO A 583 0.55 6.55 -15.77
N ARG A 584 0.99 7.56 -16.54
CA ARG A 584 1.64 7.44 -17.85
C ARG A 584 3.12 7.79 -17.88
N LYS A 585 3.75 8.13 -16.74
CA LYS A 585 5.21 7.97 -16.61
C LYS A 585 5.66 6.49 -16.65
N SER A 586 4.70 5.56 -16.74
CA SER A 586 4.85 4.14 -17.10
C SER A 586 4.47 3.82 -18.57
N GLY A 587 4.45 4.80 -19.48
CA GLY A 587 4.52 4.56 -20.94
C GLY A 587 3.35 5.10 -21.79
N GLY A 588 3.63 6.12 -22.59
CA GLY A 588 3.00 6.41 -23.89
C GLY A 588 1.70 7.23 -23.93
N GLY A 589 1.76 8.40 -24.58
CA GLY A 589 0.60 9.15 -25.11
C GLY A 589 0.28 10.47 -24.40
N VAL A 590 0.57 11.59 -25.09
CA VAL A 590 0.50 12.98 -24.64
C VAL A 590 -0.94 13.43 -24.34
N THR A 591 -1.28 13.53 -23.06
CA THR A 591 -2.20 14.54 -22.51
C THR A 591 -1.88 14.67 -21.02
N HIS A 592 -1.18 15.73 -20.65
CA HIS A 592 -0.86 16.05 -19.26
C HIS A 592 -2.16 16.36 -18.51
N ARG A 593 -2.44 15.67 -17.40
CA ARG A 593 -3.53 16.08 -16.51
C ARG A 593 -3.17 17.40 -15.84
N ALA A 594 -4.19 18.19 -15.59
CA ALA A 594 -4.06 19.54 -15.06
C ALA A 594 -3.62 19.52 -13.59
N ARG A 595 -2.78 20.49 -13.18
CA ARG A 595 -2.37 20.67 -11.78
C ARG A 595 -3.36 21.63 -11.12
N ARG A 596 -3.70 21.40 -9.85
CA ARG A 596 -4.34 22.44 -9.05
C ARG A 596 -3.25 23.28 -8.42
N TYR A 597 -3.32 24.60 -8.64
CA TYR A 597 -2.40 25.56 -8.03
C TYR A 597 -3.11 26.31 -6.92
N GLY A 598 -2.34 26.76 -5.92
CA GLY A 598 -2.80 27.69 -4.89
C GLY A 598 -1.82 28.86 -4.76
N ILE A 599 -2.26 29.91 -4.06
CA ILE A 599 -1.44 31.10 -3.80
C ILE A 599 -0.34 30.76 -2.78
N GLY A 600 0.92 30.95 -3.19
CA GLY A 600 2.09 30.66 -2.39
C GLY A 600 2.33 31.66 -1.27
N LYS A 601 3.24 31.32 -0.35
CA LYS A 601 3.49 32.07 0.89
C LYS A 601 3.92 33.51 0.63
N ALA A 602 4.70 33.75 -0.42
CA ALA A 602 5.16 35.09 -0.77
C ALA A 602 4.01 36.04 -1.14
N MET A 603 2.85 35.51 -1.55
CA MET A 603 1.66 36.31 -1.88
C MET A 603 0.54 36.19 -0.82
N ALA A 604 0.75 35.42 0.25
CA ALA A 604 -0.27 35.16 1.27
C ALA A 604 -0.76 36.45 1.96
N TYR A 605 0.11 37.44 2.14
CA TYR A 605 -0.26 38.72 2.75
C TYR A 605 -1.26 39.54 1.91
N LYS A 606 -1.34 39.31 0.58
CA LYS A 606 -2.31 39.98 -0.31
C LYS A 606 -3.61 39.19 -0.49
N PHE A 607 -3.58 37.87 -0.32
CA PHE A 607 -4.73 36.98 -0.62
C PHE A 607 -5.25 36.21 0.61
N GLY A 608 -4.73 36.52 1.80
CA GLY A 608 -4.94 35.74 3.02
C GLY A 608 -4.07 34.48 3.07
N GLU A 609 -3.75 34.02 4.28
CA GLU A 609 -3.05 32.75 4.46
C GLU A 609 -3.82 31.60 3.80
N PRO A 610 -3.12 30.63 3.18
CA PRO A 610 -3.77 29.45 2.65
C PRO A 610 -4.57 28.78 3.77
N ALA A 611 -5.88 28.57 3.54
CA ALA A 611 -6.75 27.96 4.54
C ALA A 611 -6.10 26.68 5.10
N PRO A 612 -5.95 26.53 6.43
CA PRO A 612 -5.35 25.33 7.03
C PRO A 612 -6.12 24.03 6.74
N SER A 613 -7.28 24.12 6.09
CA SER A 613 -8.33 23.11 6.05
C SER A 613 -8.57 22.52 4.65
N LEU A 614 -7.54 21.95 4.01
CA LEU A 614 -7.70 20.87 3.02
C LEU A 614 -6.63 19.76 3.15
N SER A 615 -5.80 19.84 4.20
CA SER A 615 -4.73 18.89 4.52
C SER A 615 -5.22 17.63 5.27
N PHE A 616 -6.53 17.36 5.30
CA PHE A 616 -7.09 16.20 6.02
C PHE A 616 -7.29 14.94 5.17
N LEU A 617 -7.10 15.00 3.84
CA LEU A 617 -7.10 13.79 3.00
C LEU A 617 -5.72 13.15 2.81
N TYR A 618 -4.66 13.85 3.22
CA TYR A 618 -3.32 13.28 3.40
C TYR A 618 -2.67 14.05 4.56
N PRO A 619 -2.31 13.43 5.69
CA PRO A 619 -1.49 14.12 6.67
C PRO A 619 -0.23 14.61 5.94
N PRO A 620 0.28 15.83 6.23
CA PRO A 620 1.51 16.30 5.63
C PRO A 620 2.57 15.24 5.95
N GLN A 621 3.03 14.53 4.91
CA GLN A 621 4.39 14.07 4.95
C GLN A 621 5.19 15.35 5.09
N GLN A 622 5.73 15.58 6.29
CA GLN A 622 6.96 16.36 6.40
C GLN A 622 7.94 15.72 5.42
N MET A 623 7.96 16.27 4.20
CA MET A 623 9.24 16.45 3.54
C MET A 623 10.01 17.35 4.49
N GLU A 624 10.79 16.72 5.36
CA GLU A 624 11.98 17.35 5.89
C GLU A 624 12.83 17.74 4.66
N LEU A 625 12.59 18.96 4.17
CA LEU A 625 13.61 19.78 3.55
C LEU A 625 14.66 20.04 4.62
N TYR A 626 15.46 19.01 4.94
CA TYR A 626 16.77 19.26 5.51
C TYR A 626 17.59 19.93 4.41
N SER A 627 17.78 21.21 4.67
CA SER A 627 18.81 22.06 4.12
C SER A 627 20.03 21.30 3.62
N VAL A 628 20.41 21.66 2.41
CA VAL A 628 21.77 21.53 1.92
C VAL A 628 22.71 22.13 2.97
N SER A 629 23.79 21.41 3.29
CA SER A 629 24.96 21.82 4.08
C SER A 629 24.85 21.78 5.62
N ARG A 630 25.28 20.65 6.20
CA ARG A 630 26.52 20.62 7.02
C ARG A 630 27.24 19.29 6.77
N PHE A 631 28.44 19.38 6.22
CA PHE A 631 29.43 18.32 6.25
C PHE A 631 29.68 17.89 7.70
N ARG A 632 29.07 16.77 8.11
CA ARG A 632 29.70 15.86 9.07
C ARG A 632 29.86 14.55 8.33
N ARG A 633 31.11 14.12 8.16
CA ARG A 633 31.43 12.76 7.70
C ARG A 633 30.63 11.79 8.57
N ALA A 634 29.69 11.07 7.97
CA ALA A 634 29.06 9.94 8.62
C ALA A 634 30.17 8.98 9.04
N ASP A 635 30.12 8.51 10.28
CA ASP A 635 31.00 7.45 10.77
C ASP A 635 30.81 6.22 9.88
N PRO A 636 31.85 5.74 9.16
CA PRO A 636 31.75 4.56 8.29
C PRO A 636 31.23 3.31 9.00
N ARG A 637 31.35 3.26 10.34
CA ARG A 637 30.92 2.13 11.18
C ARG A 637 29.41 1.95 11.28
N LEU A 638 28.60 2.92 10.86
CA LEU A 638 27.13 2.79 10.87
C LEU A 638 26.58 1.97 9.68
N ASP A 639 27.38 1.78 8.63
CA ASP A 639 27.05 0.88 7.50
C ASP A 639 27.63 -0.54 7.70
N GLU A 640 28.50 -0.75 8.70
CA GLU A 640 29.07 -2.05 9.05
C GLU A 640 28.14 -2.77 10.03
N ILE A 641 27.57 -3.90 9.59
CA ILE A 641 26.93 -4.85 10.51
C ILE A 641 28.09 -5.41 11.37
N PRO A 642 28.04 -5.33 12.72
CA PRO A 642 29.14 -5.78 13.56
C PRO A 642 29.50 -7.26 13.29
N SER A 643 30.69 -7.69 13.74
CA SER A 643 31.08 -9.10 13.72
C SER A 643 30.03 -9.95 14.45
N PHE A 644 29.73 -11.14 13.90
CA PHE A 644 28.55 -11.93 14.28
C PHE A 644 28.69 -12.67 15.61
N GLU A 645 29.93 -12.95 16.06
CA GLU A 645 30.18 -13.63 17.32
C GLU A 645 29.85 -12.76 18.55
N ASP A 646 29.89 -11.43 18.41
CA ASP A 646 29.57 -10.46 19.45
C ASP A 646 28.05 -10.27 19.69
N GLN A 647 27.20 -11.03 18.99
CA GLN A 647 25.77 -10.71 18.80
C GLN A 647 24.77 -11.74 19.38
N ILE A 648 25.21 -12.67 20.22
CA ILE A 648 24.36 -13.79 20.69
C ILE A 648 23.72 -13.53 22.07
N ASP A 649 24.26 -12.59 22.84
CA ASP A 649 23.95 -12.49 24.28
C ASP A 649 22.52 -11.99 24.56
N ASP A 650 21.93 -11.18 23.68
CA ASP A 650 20.56 -10.62 23.83
C ASP A 650 19.42 -11.66 23.72
N ILE A 651 19.65 -12.80 23.05
CA ILE A 651 18.68 -13.91 23.02
C ILE A 651 18.91 -14.87 24.19
N GLY A 652 20.16 -14.96 24.66
CA GLY A 652 20.63 -15.90 25.68
C GLY A 652 20.32 -15.49 27.12
N GLU A 653 20.08 -14.21 27.44
CA GLU A 653 19.87 -13.68 28.81
C GLU A 653 18.67 -14.23 29.63
N VAL A 654 18.00 -15.29 29.16
CA VAL A 654 17.03 -16.07 29.99
C VAL A 654 17.66 -17.38 30.50
N GLN A 655 18.84 -17.75 30.03
CA GLN A 655 19.61 -18.86 30.58
C GLN A 655 20.50 -18.31 31.70
N ALA A 656 20.26 -18.81 32.92
CA ALA A 656 20.97 -18.50 34.17
C ALA A 656 20.52 -17.25 34.96
N GLY A 657 19.33 -17.36 35.56
CA GLY A 657 19.30 -17.12 37.01
C GLY A 657 20.14 -18.22 37.64
N THR A 658 21.33 -17.87 38.11
CA THR A 658 22.28 -18.75 38.79
C THR A 658 21.56 -19.62 39.80
N SER A 659 21.67 -20.94 39.60
CA SER A 659 21.50 -21.92 40.67
C SER A 659 22.51 -21.56 41.76
N THR A 660 22.10 -20.84 42.79
CA THR A 660 22.83 -20.83 44.06
C THR A 660 22.89 -22.28 44.53
N LYS A 661 24.06 -22.89 44.36
CA LYS A 661 24.41 -24.07 45.15
C LYS A 661 24.22 -23.69 46.62
N PRO A 662 23.60 -24.53 47.45
CA PRO A 662 23.76 -24.37 48.88
C PRO A 662 25.23 -24.63 49.20
N ASP A 663 25.91 -23.61 49.69
CA ASP A 663 27.16 -23.79 50.42
C ASP A 663 26.81 -24.60 51.66
N ASN A 664 27.22 -25.87 51.65
CA ASN A 664 27.40 -26.65 52.86
C ASN A 664 28.85 -26.43 53.31
N GLU A 665 29.03 -25.55 54.28
CA GLU A 665 29.99 -25.72 55.37
C GLU A 665 29.22 -25.74 56.69
#